data_AF-A0A2N2PJD3-F1
#
_entry.id   AF-A0A2N2PJD3-F1
#
_cell.length_a   1.000
_cell.length_b   1.000
_cell.length_c   1.000
_cell.angle_alpha   90.00
_cell.angle_beta   90.00
_cell.angle_gamma   90.00
#
_symmetry.space_group_name_H-M   'P 1'
#
loop_
_entity.id
_entity.type
_entity.pdbx_description
1 polymer ?
#
loop_
_entity_poly.entity_id
_entity_poly.type
_entity_poly.pdbx_seq_one_letter_code
_entity_poly.pdbx_strand_id
1 'polypeptide(L)'
;MLRRILTSLFVGTFILFAFEIQKNKNLSYQASDGIWQNQELRLIDPMQTDPEIVCDIIAVSTKSYSNKFQIRVDFPTSTAVTKCQVGFIFHLPWLQSSKSTEPGSMIINTDQNYLVANFPAYFKHFYFQVYAMNLNNTVDSTEKISHFQTPPSPIRIQVWVEDFNFGNTPIQALRRWDGAHTGPNGQRHGLVQLLNGMQHYKIPIVFQDFATISNLQALHQLNGGMLFQSLQKQNLLWINFTNKNGNDYSRLKSSVTQQLFSESNIKLTPIYNFSNVPISDDPFSQDGMSSSLLNKLFNQYFLDKQNGTFIIRVPFSATILADDSYSTKLFSYLINHPWLEVVSPDEQDNLDLRIIQESSKLTPVSDSHLTELQDRISNNQGPFTLQALKMMESAFDDSSDLFILMNQQYLNQIGYFLEANLWAEELQPVSTCTRDIDQDRVNECILANESNFLIIELDGGRIPFAATHQNGNYFALIGTSSQIAYGLGPPSEWNTTSGIFMDPQEIPGAISDSQDLFSNYSAKQLSESSLQLTSADGNTTKIITISDQGIQITVKSAVPSALTIPVIFSPECMTHPGWPYLFQMYQNVSQSYIRLQCEHNVIRLQANQPVHSISFLEAYLGQQPGENPNISYPLMFYQKTGLTQFIIQAHPVLEIYIITNQYK
;
A
#
# COMPACT_ATOMS: atom_id res chain seq x y z
N MET A 1 54.85 24.44 -43.87
CA MET A 1 54.46 23.53 -44.98
C MET A 1 53.81 22.25 -44.45
N LEU A 2 54.44 21.51 -43.53
CA LEU A 2 53.90 20.29 -42.91
C LEU A 2 52.51 20.48 -42.26
N ARG A 3 52.30 21.58 -41.53
CA ARG A 3 50.99 21.91 -40.93
C ARG A 3 49.88 22.04 -41.98
N ARG A 4 50.16 22.68 -43.12
CA ARG A 4 49.18 22.83 -44.22
C ARG A 4 48.91 21.51 -44.93
N ILE A 5 49.93 20.67 -45.13
CA ILE A 5 49.78 19.33 -45.72
C ILE A 5 48.93 18.44 -44.81
N LEU A 6 49.19 18.45 -43.49
CA LEU A 6 48.39 17.73 -42.50
C LEU A 6 46.95 18.23 -42.44
N THR A 7 46.72 19.54 -42.49
CA THR A 7 45.36 20.11 -42.54
C THR A 7 44.63 19.71 -43.83
N SER A 8 45.28 19.76 -44.99
CA SER A 8 44.68 19.35 -46.26
C SER A 8 44.40 17.85 -46.33
N LEU A 9 45.27 17.01 -45.78
CA LEU A 9 45.02 15.56 -45.63
C LEU A 9 43.83 15.31 -44.71
N PHE A 10 43.77 15.97 -43.55
CA PHE A 10 42.63 15.85 -42.62
C PHE A 10 41.31 16.29 -43.25
N VAL A 11 41.31 17.41 -43.99
CA VAL A 11 40.12 17.90 -44.70
C VAL A 11 39.70 16.94 -45.80
N GLY A 12 40.66 16.36 -46.54
CA GLY A 12 40.39 15.33 -47.54
C GLY A 12 39.78 14.06 -46.93
N THR A 13 40.33 13.57 -45.82
CA THR A 13 39.78 12.42 -45.09
C THR A 13 38.40 12.74 -44.50
N PHE A 14 38.18 13.96 -44.03
CA PHE A 14 36.89 14.41 -43.49
C PHE A 14 35.81 14.53 -44.57
N ILE A 15 36.15 15.05 -45.76
CA ILE A 15 35.22 15.10 -46.90
C ILE A 15 34.89 13.70 -47.39
N LEU A 16 35.90 12.82 -47.53
CA LEU A 16 35.67 11.41 -47.86
C LEU A 16 34.79 10.71 -46.82
N PHE A 17 34.94 11.07 -45.54
CA PHE A 17 34.12 10.55 -44.45
C PHE A 17 32.69 11.10 -44.45
N ALA A 18 32.49 12.41 -44.73
CA ALA A 18 31.16 12.98 -44.92
C ALA A 18 30.42 12.28 -46.07
N PHE A 19 31.15 11.96 -47.15
CA PHE A 19 30.64 11.12 -48.24
C PHE A 19 30.36 9.67 -47.80
N GLU A 20 31.23 9.05 -46.99
CA GLU A 20 31.04 7.68 -46.49
C GLU A 20 29.83 7.58 -45.54
N ILE A 21 29.63 8.56 -44.66
CA ILE A 21 28.44 8.70 -43.80
C ILE A 21 27.18 8.83 -44.67
N GLN A 22 27.21 9.72 -45.67
CA GLN A 22 26.04 9.97 -46.53
C GLN A 22 25.69 8.77 -47.41
N LYS A 23 26.69 7.94 -47.75
CA LYS A 23 26.54 6.71 -48.53
C LYS A 23 26.08 5.52 -47.68
N ASN A 24 26.48 5.46 -46.41
CA ASN A 24 25.90 4.55 -45.43
C ASN A 24 24.60 5.13 -44.84
N LYS A 25 23.55 5.15 -45.66
CA LYS A 25 22.15 5.32 -45.18
C LYS A 25 21.73 4.24 -44.16
N ASN A 26 22.57 3.22 -43.96
CA ASN A 26 22.45 2.17 -42.95
C ASN A 26 23.45 2.37 -41.81
N LEU A 27 23.55 3.57 -41.23
CA LEU A 27 24.06 3.69 -39.86
C LEU A 27 23.10 2.89 -38.99
N SER A 28 23.51 1.66 -38.66
CA SER A 28 22.67 0.71 -37.94
C SER A 28 22.38 1.28 -36.56
N TYR A 29 21.09 1.51 -36.29
CA TYR A 29 20.56 1.49 -34.94
C TYR A 29 21.05 0.19 -34.28
N GLN A 30 21.88 0.31 -33.24
CA GLN A 30 22.25 -0.80 -32.39
C GLN A 30 21.89 -0.42 -30.96
N ALA A 31 21.33 -1.37 -30.22
CA ALA A 31 21.22 -1.26 -28.77
C ALA A 31 22.58 -0.82 -28.20
N SER A 32 22.59 0.10 -27.24
CA SER A 32 23.85 0.64 -26.72
C SER A 32 24.70 -0.47 -26.11
N ASP A 33 26.03 -0.32 -26.20
CA ASP A 33 26.97 -1.17 -25.49
C ASP A 33 26.93 -0.81 -23.99
N GLY A 34 25.92 -1.32 -23.29
CA GLY A 34 25.70 -1.14 -21.85
C GLY A 34 24.84 0.06 -21.46
N ILE A 35 24.61 0.16 -20.14
CA ILE A 35 23.78 1.17 -19.48
C ILE A 35 24.50 2.52 -19.50
N TRP A 36 23.79 3.58 -19.87
CA TRP A 36 24.29 4.95 -19.84
C TRP A 36 24.33 5.48 -18.40
N GLN A 37 25.38 6.22 -18.05
CA GLN A 37 25.61 6.69 -16.68
C GLN A 37 25.44 8.20 -16.58
N ASN A 38 25.10 8.72 -15.38
CA ASN A 38 24.91 10.16 -15.15
C ASN A 38 26.14 11.01 -15.55
N GLN A 39 27.35 10.45 -15.41
CA GLN A 39 28.60 11.10 -15.85
C GLN A 39 28.72 11.29 -17.38
N GLU A 40 27.87 10.62 -18.16
CA GLU A 40 27.81 10.70 -19.62
C GLU A 40 26.79 11.76 -20.08
N LEU A 41 25.95 12.26 -19.18
CA LEU A 41 25.00 13.33 -19.44
C LEU A 41 25.75 14.63 -19.79
N ARG A 42 25.24 15.36 -20.76
CA ARG A 42 25.82 16.64 -21.20
C ARG A 42 24.81 17.76 -21.10
N LEU A 43 23.58 17.52 -21.52
CA LEU A 43 22.52 18.53 -21.49
C LEU A 43 21.23 17.92 -20.98
N ILE A 44 20.48 18.71 -20.22
CA ILE A 44 19.04 18.54 -19.99
C ILE A 44 18.41 19.82 -20.56
N ASP A 45 17.40 19.68 -21.41
CA ASP A 45 16.67 20.79 -22.04
C ASP A 45 15.27 20.93 -21.41
N PRO A 46 14.70 22.14 -21.29
CA PRO A 46 13.32 22.33 -20.85
C PRO A 46 12.36 21.67 -21.83
N MET A 47 11.43 20.87 -21.29
CA MET A 47 10.38 20.26 -22.09
C MET A 47 9.43 21.34 -22.64
N GLN A 48 9.15 21.28 -23.93
CA GLN A 48 8.27 22.23 -24.62
C GLN A 48 6.82 21.75 -24.50
N THR A 49 5.91 22.63 -24.05
CA THR A 49 4.51 22.28 -23.83
C THR A 49 3.63 22.45 -25.07
N ASP A 50 4.22 22.82 -26.21
CA ASP A 50 3.47 23.00 -27.46
C ASP A 50 3.11 21.62 -28.03
N PRO A 51 1.80 21.28 -28.14
CA PRO A 51 1.37 19.98 -28.65
C PRO A 51 1.75 19.74 -30.13
N GLU A 52 2.14 20.78 -30.88
CA GLU A 52 2.64 20.64 -32.24
C GLU A 52 4.10 20.12 -32.29
N ILE A 53 4.83 20.22 -31.18
CA ILE A 53 6.23 19.83 -31.06
C ILE A 53 6.29 18.35 -30.68
N VAL A 54 6.25 17.52 -31.72
CA VAL A 54 6.29 16.06 -31.62
C VAL A 54 7.70 15.55 -31.25
N CYS A 55 8.74 16.35 -31.51
CA CYS A 55 10.14 15.96 -31.37
C CYS A 55 10.88 16.95 -30.48
N ASP A 56 10.72 16.78 -29.19
CA ASP A 56 11.32 17.64 -28.15
C ASP A 56 12.55 16.95 -27.55
N ILE A 57 13.73 17.54 -27.71
CA ILE A 57 14.99 17.00 -27.20
C ILE A 57 15.05 17.34 -25.72
N ILE A 58 14.93 16.35 -24.84
CA ILE A 58 14.94 16.61 -23.38
C ILE A 58 16.30 16.37 -22.74
N ALA A 59 17.17 15.56 -23.37
CA ALA A 59 18.52 15.35 -22.89
C ALA A 59 19.48 14.89 -23.98
N VAL A 60 20.76 15.17 -23.77
CA VAL A 60 21.85 14.70 -24.63
C VAL A 60 22.97 14.12 -23.78
N SER A 61 23.43 12.93 -24.14
CA SER A 61 24.53 12.21 -23.47
C SER A 61 25.62 11.83 -24.47
N THR A 62 26.86 11.69 -23.99
CA THR A 62 27.99 11.29 -24.84
C THR A 62 28.88 10.26 -24.16
N LYS A 63 29.33 9.26 -24.93
CA LYS A 63 30.18 8.17 -24.45
C LYS A 63 31.34 7.92 -25.39
N SER A 64 32.53 7.75 -24.84
CA SER A 64 33.77 7.57 -25.60
C SER A 64 34.36 6.19 -25.36
N TYR A 65 34.70 5.49 -26.43
CA TYR A 65 35.42 4.22 -26.43
C TYR A 65 36.77 4.39 -27.12
N SER A 66 37.58 3.34 -27.12
CA SER A 66 38.88 3.34 -27.81
C SER A 66 38.75 3.56 -29.32
N ASN A 67 37.69 3.06 -29.95
CA ASN A 67 37.47 3.06 -31.40
C ASN A 67 36.23 3.82 -31.88
N LYS A 68 35.29 4.17 -30.98
CA LYS A 68 34.06 4.91 -31.32
C LYS A 68 33.70 5.97 -30.29
N PHE A 69 32.87 6.91 -30.71
CA PHE A 69 32.22 7.95 -29.94
C PHE A 69 30.71 7.83 -30.14
N GLN A 70 29.92 7.93 -29.08
CA GLN A 70 28.46 7.82 -29.15
C GLN A 70 27.83 9.11 -28.66
N ILE A 71 26.81 9.59 -29.37
CA ILE A 71 25.88 10.61 -28.88
C ILE A 71 24.52 9.95 -28.70
N ARG A 72 23.93 10.12 -27.52
CA ARG A 72 22.55 9.75 -27.25
C ARG A 72 21.69 11.00 -27.13
N VAL A 73 20.49 10.96 -27.69
CA VAL A 73 19.48 12.02 -27.62
C VAL A 73 18.20 11.39 -27.10
N ASP A 74 17.63 11.95 -26.03
CA ASP A 74 16.42 11.45 -25.38
C ASP A 74 15.22 12.37 -25.67
N PHE A 75 14.02 11.77 -25.73
CA PHE A 75 12.73 12.39 -26.03
C PHE A 75 11.69 12.03 -24.96
N PRO A 76 10.64 12.84 -24.74
CA PRO A 76 9.72 12.63 -23.61
C PRO A 76 8.85 11.38 -23.72
N THR A 77 8.36 10.98 -24.90
CA THR A 77 7.51 9.77 -25.04
C THR A 77 7.78 9.01 -26.32
N SER A 78 7.35 7.74 -26.39
CA SER A 78 7.52 6.88 -27.58
C SER A 78 6.40 7.06 -28.63
N THR A 79 5.18 7.36 -28.19
CA THR A 79 3.96 7.24 -28.99
C THR A 79 3.78 8.30 -30.08
N ALA A 80 4.55 9.38 -30.02
CA ALA A 80 4.52 10.45 -31.02
C ALA A 80 5.68 10.38 -32.04
N VAL A 81 6.71 9.54 -31.81
CA VAL A 81 8.05 9.70 -32.42
C VAL A 81 8.20 9.12 -33.83
N THR A 82 7.15 8.53 -34.41
CA THR A 82 7.21 7.87 -35.75
C THR A 82 7.69 8.77 -36.93
N LYS A 83 8.01 10.06 -36.69
CA LYS A 83 8.53 11.00 -37.70
C LYS A 83 9.65 11.93 -37.21
N CYS A 84 10.30 11.66 -36.08
CA CYS A 84 11.38 12.55 -35.61
C CYS A 84 12.67 12.35 -36.39
N GLN A 85 13.14 13.43 -37.00
CA GLN A 85 14.41 13.49 -37.71
C GLN A 85 15.42 14.26 -36.88
N VAL A 86 16.44 13.56 -36.37
CA VAL A 86 17.48 14.18 -35.54
C VAL A 86 18.72 14.44 -36.37
N GLY A 87 19.25 15.66 -36.31
CA GLY A 87 20.53 16.00 -36.92
C GLY A 87 21.54 16.65 -35.99
N PHE A 88 22.79 16.66 -36.43
CA PHE A 88 23.96 17.06 -35.65
C PHE A 88 24.78 18.11 -36.42
N ILE A 89 25.14 19.21 -35.77
CA ILE A 89 26.09 20.20 -36.30
C ILE A 89 27.39 20.08 -35.52
N PHE A 90 28.50 19.79 -36.19
CA PHE A 90 29.83 19.70 -35.57
C PHE A 90 30.64 20.99 -35.79
N HIS A 91 31.03 21.66 -34.70
CA HIS A 91 31.90 22.82 -34.72
C HIS A 91 33.35 22.41 -34.42
N LEU A 92 34.18 22.40 -35.46
CA LEU A 92 35.59 22.06 -35.38
C LEU A 92 36.43 23.35 -35.28
N PRO A 93 37.06 23.65 -34.13
CA PRO A 93 37.76 24.93 -33.92
C PRO A 93 38.88 25.20 -34.94
N TRP A 94 39.46 24.15 -35.52
CA TRP A 94 40.54 24.25 -36.52
C TRP A 94 40.06 24.51 -37.96
N LEU A 95 38.76 24.53 -38.23
CA LEU A 95 38.17 24.67 -39.58
C LEU A 95 37.56 26.05 -39.86
N GLN A 96 37.79 27.05 -39.00
CA GLN A 96 37.16 28.37 -39.08
C GLN A 96 37.47 29.21 -40.34
N SER A 97 38.32 28.77 -41.27
CA SER A 97 38.78 29.60 -42.40
C SER A 97 38.12 29.33 -43.76
N SER A 98 37.16 28.42 -43.90
CA SER A 98 36.46 28.20 -45.18
C SER A 98 35.00 28.62 -45.07
N LYS A 99 34.66 29.73 -45.74
CA LYS A 99 33.27 30.10 -46.03
C LYS A 99 32.56 28.91 -46.68
N SER A 100 31.37 28.60 -46.17
CA SER A 100 30.35 27.79 -46.85
C SER A 100 30.75 26.33 -47.15
N THR A 101 30.43 25.46 -46.21
CA THR A 101 29.71 24.23 -46.54
C THR A 101 28.64 24.03 -45.48
N GLU A 102 27.41 23.79 -45.91
CA GLU A 102 26.28 23.48 -45.04
C GLU A 102 26.70 22.46 -43.97
N PRO A 103 26.25 22.64 -42.71
CA PRO A 103 26.51 21.65 -41.68
C PRO A 103 26.04 20.29 -42.19
N GLY A 104 26.91 19.28 -42.17
CA GLY A 104 26.53 17.93 -42.59
C GLY A 104 25.39 17.45 -41.70
N SER A 105 24.18 17.39 -42.25
CA SER A 105 23.01 16.87 -41.55
C SER A 105 22.95 15.36 -41.71
N MET A 106 22.92 14.66 -40.58
CA MET A 106 22.51 13.27 -40.53
C MET A 106 21.05 13.28 -40.10
N ILE A 107 20.20 12.45 -40.70
CA ILE A 107 18.81 12.29 -40.28
C ILE A 107 18.65 10.85 -39.84
N ILE A 108 18.28 10.63 -38.58
CA ILE A 108 17.97 9.30 -38.06
C ILE A 108 16.51 9.30 -37.58
N ASN A 109 15.75 8.31 -38.04
CA ASN A 109 14.41 8.03 -37.55
C ASN A 109 14.52 7.08 -36.34
N THR A 110 13.73 7.30 -35.31
CA THR A 110 13.62 6.41 -34.16
C THR A 110 12.16 6.21 -33.79
N ASP A 111 11.80 4.98 -33.40
CA ASP A 111 10.49 4.65 -32.81
C ASP A 111 10.61 4.47 -31.28
N GLN A 112 11.75 4.90 -30.72
CA GLN A 112 12.01 4.87 -29.30
C GLN A 112 12.04 6.28 -28.75
N ASN A 113 11.89 6.36 -27.43
CA ASN A 113 12.08 7.58 -26.67
C ASN A 113 13.55 8.03 -26.56
N TYR A 114 14.48 7.37 -27.26
CA TYR A 114 15.85 7.83 -27.43
C TYR A 114 16.44 7.40 -28.77
N LEU A 115 17.58 8.00 -29.12
CA LEU A 115 18.39 7.71 -30.29
C LEU A 115 19.86 7.62 -29.89
N VAL A 116 20.61 6.63 -30.39
CA VAL A 116 22.07 6.55 -30.24
C VAL A 116 22.75 6.62 -31.61
N ALA A 117 23.54 7.67 -31.82
CA ALA A 117 24.36 7.87 -33.01
C ALA A 117 25.83 7.51 -32.73
N ASN A 118 26.42 6.69 -33.62
CA ASN A 118 27.81 6.27 -33.52
C ASN A 118 28.71 7.09 -34.46
N PHE A 119 29.83 7.55 -33.93
CA PHE A 119 30.86 8.31 -34.63
C PHE A 119 32.24 7.68 -34.39
N PRO A 120 33.24 7.95 -35.22
CA PRO A 120 34.62 7.51 -34.98
C PRO A 120 35.28 8.13 -33.75
N ALA A 121 36.19 7.41 -33.09
CA ALA A 121 36.87 7.87 -31.87
C ALA A 121 37.77 9.12 -32.01
N TYR A 122 38.10 9.59 -33.22
CA TYR A 122 38.92 10.80 -33.38
C TYR A 122 38.13 12.10 -33.14
N PHE A 123 36.81 12.01 -33.03
CA PHE A 123 35.94 13.07 -32.55
C PHE A 123 36.08 13.18 -31.02
N LYS A 124 37.18 13.76 -30.52
CA LYS A 124 37.35 14.01 -29.07
C LYS A 124 37.21 15.48 -28.68
N HIS A 125 37.72 16.43 -29.48
CA HIS A 125 37.77 17.85 -29.12
C HIS A 125 36.93 18.75 -30.04
N PHE A 126 35.60 18.70 -29.89
CA PHE A 126 34.69 19.53 -30.68
C PHE A 126 33.46 19.92 -29.86
N TYR A 127 32.79 20.96 -30.33
CA TYR A 127 31.45 21.32 -29.87
C TYR A 127 30.44 20.83 -30.89
N PHE A 128 29.26 20.44 -30.46
CA PHE A 128 28.18 20.08 -31.37
C PHE A 128 26.83 20.65 -30.93
N GLN A 129 25.90 20.75 -31.85
CA GLN A 129 24.49 21.05 -31.57
C GLN A 129 23.63 19.92 -32.13
N VAL A 130 22.55 19.61 -31.43
CA VAL A 130 21.53 18.66 -31.87
C VAL A 130 20.29 19.45 -32.27
N TYR A 131 19.63 19.05 -33.35
CA TYR A 131 18.36 19.63 -33.78
C TYR A 131 17.38 18.52 -34.12
N ALA A 132 16.14 18.70 -33.70
CA ALA A 132 15.03 17.85 -34.08
C ALA A 132 14.21 18.53 -35.17
N MET A 133 13.81 17.75 -36.18
CA MET A 133 13.06 18.23 -37.32
C MET A 133 11.78 17.43 -37.53
N ASN A 134 10.74 18.14 -37.97
CA ASN A 134 9.50 17.58 -38.49
C ASN A 134 9.33 18.03 -39.95
N LEU A 135 9.28 17.10 -40.90
CA LEU A 135 9.14 17.38 -42.34
C LEU A 135 10.15 18.43 -42.87
N ASN A 136 11.42 18.34 -42.41
CA ASN A 136 12.53 19.28 -42.70
C ASN A 136 12.46 20.67 -42.03
N ASN A 137 11.46 20.95 -41.20
CA ASN A 137 11.46 22.15 -40.36
C ASN A 137 12.09 21.82 -39.00
N THR A 138 13.08 22.59 -38.56
CA THR A 138 13.60 22.50 -37.19
C THR A 138 12.48 22.87 -36.23
N VAL A 139 12.10 21.92 -35.38
CA VAL A 139 11.08 22.11 -34.33
C VAL A 139 11.73 22.37 -32.98
N ASP A 140 12.93 21.84 -32.78
CA ASP A 140 13.69 22.03 -31.54
C ASP A 140 15.21 21.96 -31.79
N SER A 141 16.00 22.62 -30.95
CA SER A 141 17.46 22.65 -31.07
C SER A 141 18.17 22.97 -29.77
N THR A 142 19.27 22.28 -29.52
CA THR A 142 20.10 22.48 -28.33
C THR A 142 21.08 23.63 -28.49
N GLU A 143 21.58 24.14 -27.36
CA GLU A 143 22.80 24.93 -27.32
C GLU A 143 24.05 24.14 -27.77
N LYS A 144 25.22 24.78 -27.78
CA LYS A 144 26.49 24.14 -28.13
C LYS A 144 26.99 23.27 -26.98
N ILE A 145 27.08 21.98 -27.23
CA ILE A 145 27.47 20.93 -26.28
C ILE A 145 28.94 20.56 -26.50
N SER A 146 29.73 20.48 -25.43
CA SER A 146 31.08 19.90 -25.44
C SER A 146 31.06 18.51 -24.82
N HIS A 147 31.76 17.54 -25.43
CA HIS A 147 31.96 16.22 -24.82
C HIS A 147 32.64 16.29 -23.44
N PHE A 148 33.42 17.34 -23.17
CA PHE A 148 34.14 17.53 -21.90
C PHE A 148 33.43 18.46 -20.93
N GLN A 149 32.21 18.92 -21.22
CA GLN A 149 31.50 19.73 -20.24
C GLN A 149 31.13 18.87 -19.03
N THR A 150 31.16 19.50 -17.85
CA THR A 150 30.70 18.88 -16.62
C THR A 150 29.24 18.45 -16.81
N PRO A 151 28.89 17.19 -16.49
CA PRO A 151 27.50 16.75 -16.54
C PRO A 151 26.61 17.64 -15.67
N PRO A 152 25.42 18.05 -16.14
CA PRO A 152 24.43 18.66 -15.26
C PRO A 152 23.97 17.63 -14.22
N SER A 153 23.41 18.11 -13.10
CA SER A 153 22.79 17.23 -12.12
C SER A 153 21.61 16.50 -12.76
N PRO A 154 21.46 15.17 -12.58
CA PRO A 154 20.27 14.47 -13.05
C PRO A 154 19.03 14.92 -12.25
N ILE A 155 17.85 14.72 -12.83
CA ILE A 155 16.57 14.83 -12.12
C ILE A 155 16.52 13.67 -11.12
N ARG A 156 16.59 13.98 -9.81
CA ARG A 156 16.58 12.96 -8.75
C ARG A 156 15.15 12.66 -8.34
N ILE A 157 14.74 11.40 -8.35
CA ILE A 157 13.39 10.96 -7.99
C ILE A 157 13.41 9.88 -6.91
N GLN A 158 12.33 9.79 -6.13
CA GLN A 158 11.99 8.68 -5.25
C GLN A 158 10.63 8.14 -5.67
N VAL A 159 10.49 6.82 -5.68
CA VAL A 159 9.21 6.15 -5.95
C VAL A 159 8.64 5.65 -4.64
N TRP A 160 7.45 6.12 -4.30
CA TRP A 160 6.71 5.80 -3.09
C TRP A 160 5.42 5.08 -3.48
N VAL A 161 5.21 3.89 -2.93
CA VAL A 161 4.02 3.08 -3.17
C VAL A 161 3.17 3.10 -1.91
N GLU A 162 1.87 3.31 -2.07
CA GLU A 162 0.86 3.39 -0.99
C GLU A 162 -0.35 2.51 -1.30
N ASP A 163 -1.40 2.54 -0.48
CA ASP A 163 -2.63 1.74 -0.63
C ASP A 163 -2.35 0.22 -0.75
N PHE A 164 -1.48 -0.29 0.12
CA PHE A 164 -1.13 -1.71 0.07
C PHE A 164 -2.30 -2.61 0.43
N ASN A 165 -3.14 -2.22 1.40
CA ASN A 165 -4.29 -2.96 1.96
C ASN A 165 -4.21 -4.47 1.65
N PHE A 166 -3.15 -5.12 2.14
CA PHE A 166 -2.63 -6.34 1.56
C PHE A 166 -3.20 -7.59 2.24
N GLY A 167 -3.48 -7.49 3.55
CA GLY A 167 -3.68 -8.67 4.39
C GLY A 167 -4.99 -8.76 5.18
N ASN A 168 -6.05 -8.03 4.81
CA ASN A 168 -7.30 -8.09 5.60
C ASN A 168 -7.97 -9.47 5.53
N THR A 169 -7.76 -10.24 4.46
CA THR A 169 -8.19 -11.65 4.34
C THR A 169 -7.10 -12.49 3.68
N PRO A 170 -7.06 -13.82 3.94
CA PRO A 170 -6.15 -14.73 3.25
C PRO A 170 -6.26 -14.69 1.71
N ILE A 171 -7.47 -14.56 1.15
CA ILE A 171 -7.64 -14.49 -0.31
C ILE A 171 -7.11 -13.17 -0.88
N GLN A 172 -7.30 -12.06 -0.17
CA GLN A 172 -6.76 -10.76 -0.57
C GLN A 172 -5.24 -10.78 -0.57
N ALA A 173 -4.63 -11.40 0.45
CA ALA A 173 -3.19 -11.60 0.50
C ALA A 173 -2.67 -12.40 -0.71
N LEU A 174 -3.28 -13.55 -1.01
CA LEU A 174 -2.92 -14.36 -2.18
C LEU A 174 -3.04 -13.57 -3.49
N ARG A 175 -4.18 -12.91 -3.69
CA ARG A 175 -4.45 -12.11 -4.89
C ARG A 175 -3.49 -10.95 -5.05
N ARG A 176 -3.25 -10.17 -4.00
CA ARG A 176 -2.33 -9.02 -4.07
C ARG A 176 -0.86 -9.42 -4.09
N TRP A 177 -0.51 -10.65 -3.70
CA TRP A 177 0.87 -11.12 -3.73
C TRP A 177 1.32 -11.52 -5.12
N ASP A 178 0.62 -12.48 -5.73
CA ASP A 178 1.00 -13.05 -7.03
C ASP A 178 0.25 -12.36 -8.19
N GLY A 179 -1.00 -11.97 -7.95
CA GLY A 179 -1.71 -11.10 -8.89
C GLY A 179 -2.36 -11.75 -10.08
N ALA A 180 -2.71 -13.04 -10.04
CA ALA A 180 -3.23 -13.65 -11.27
C ALA A 180 -4.58 -13.02 -11.69
N HIS A 181 -4.61 -12.49 -12.92
CA HIS A 181 -5.76 -11.81 -13.51
C HIS A 181 -6.28 -10.57 -12.75
N THR A 182 -5.47 -9.97 -11.88
CA THR A 182 -5.83 -8.74 -11.16
C THR A 182 -5.39 -7.46 -11.90
N GLY A 183 -4.57 -7.59 -12.95
CA GLY A 183 -4.15 -6.43 -13.75
C GLY A 183 -5.29 -5.87 -14.62
N PRO A 184 -5.22 -4.59 -15.05
CA PRO A 184 -6.26 -3.93 -15.86
C PRO A 184 -6.68 -4.67 -17.14
N ASN A 185 -5.82 -5.52 -17.71
CA ASN A 185 -6.14 -6.34 -18.89
C ASN A 185 -6.03 -7.85 -18.60
N GLY A 186 -6.21 -8.25 -17.34
CA GLY A 186 -6.16 -9.66 -16.92
C GLY A 186 -4.77 -10.26 -16.81
N GLN A 187 -3.72 -9.43 -16.80
CA GLN A 187 -2.34 -9.88 -16.55
C GLN A 187 -2.02 -10.06 -15.05
N ARG A 188 -0.82 -10.56 -14.76
CA ARG A 188 -0.32 -10.73 -13.39
C ARG A 188 0.03 -9.38 -12.76
N HIS A 189 -0.70 -8.98 -11.73
CA HIS A 189 -0.50 -7.73 -10.99
C HIS A 189 -0.40 -7.99 -9.49
N GLY A 190 0.84 -8.07 -8.98
CA GLY A 190 1.10 -8.51 -7.62
C GLY A 190 2.38 -7.95 -7.02
N LEU A 191 2.41 -7.89 -5.69
CA LEU A 191 3.52 -7.38 -4.90
C LEU A 191 4.82 -8.12 -5.20
N VAL A 192 4.77 -9.43 -5.45
CA VAL A 192 5.95 -10.21 -5.77
C VAL A 192 6.63 -9.73 -7.06
N GLN A 193 5.86 -9.25 -8.04
CA GLN A 193 6.39 -8.73 -9.31
C GLN A 193 7.13 -7.42 -9.09
N LEU A 194 6.54 -6.52 -8.31
CA LEU A 194 7.16 -5.27 -7.87
C LEU A 194 8.51 -5.54 -7.17
N LEU A 195 8.52 -6.43 -6.18
CA LEU A 195 9.72 -6.77 -5.40
C LEU A 195 10.81 -7.43 -6.26
N ASN A 196 10.43 -8.34 -7.16
CA ASN A 196 11.36 -8.98 -8.08
C ASN A 196 11.98 -7.96 -9.05
N GLY A 197 11.16 -7.05 -9.58
CA GLY A 197 11.63 -5.97 -10.44
C GLY A 197 12.58 -5.02 -9.71
N MET A 198 12.26 -4.63 -8.46
CA MET A 198 13.18 -3.85 -7.61
C MET A 198 14.52 -4.57 -7.46
N GLN A 199 14.51 -5.88 -7.16
CA GLN A 199 15.72 -6.67 -7.01
C GLN A 199 16.55 -6.77 -8.29
N HIS A 200 15.88 -6.97 -9.44
CA HIS A 200 16.50 -7.15 -10.74
C HIS A 200 17.15 -5.86 -11.23
N TYR A 201 16.38 -4.75 -11.18
CA TYR A 201 16.79 -3.45 -11.71
C TYR A 201 17.54 -2.58 -10.69
N LYS A 202 17.64 -3.02 -9.44
CA LYS A 202 18.27 -2.27 -8.33
C LYS A 202 17.62 -0.89 -8.12
N ILE A 203 16.30 -0.84 -8.22
CA ILE A 203 15.54 0.39 -8.04
C ILE A 203 15.04 0.49 -6.60
N PRO A 204 15.41 1.56 -5.88
CA PRO A 204 14.92 1.79 -4.53
C PRO A 204 13.45 2.26 -4.53
N ILE A 205 12.63 1.65 -3.68
CA ILE A 205 11.21 2.03 -3.50
C ILE A 205 10.87 2.15 -2.01
N VAL A 206 10.05 3.14 -1.68
CA VAL A 206 9.49 3.37 -0.35
C VAL A 206 8.06 2.84 -0.29
N PHE A 207 7.72 2.07 0.73
CA PHE A 207 6.35 1.63 1.01
C PHE A 207 5.78 2.51 2.12
N GLN A 208 4.74 3.27 1.82
CA GLN A 208 4.26 4.36 2.69
C GLN A 208 3.41 3.88 3.87
N ASP A 209 2.53 2.92 3.62
CA ASP A 209 1.49 2.43 4.54
C ASP A 209 1.51 0.90 4.66
N PHE A 210 2.62 0.27 4.25
CA PHE A 210 2.77 -1.18 4.38
C PHE A 210 2.87 -1.62 5.85
N ALA A 211 3.21 -0.70 6.77
CA ALA A 211 3.50 -0.97 8.17
C ALA A 211 2.28 -1.32 9.05
N THR A 212 1.41 -2.22 8.60
CA THR A 212 0.24 -2.70 9.35
C THR A 212 0.41 -4.16 9.76
N ILE A 213 -0.31 -4.55 10.81
CA ILE A 213 -0.30 -5.94 11.31
C ILE A 213 -0.86 -6.91 10.26
N SER A 214 -1.98 -6.54 9.62
CA SER A 214 -2.58 -7.35 8.55
C SER A 214 -1.59 -7.61 7.42
N ASN A 215 -0.84 -6.58 6.98
CA ASN A 215 0.16 -6.71 5.92
C ASN A 215 1.34 -7.60 6.35
N LEU A 216 1.81 -7.45 7.59
CA LEU A 216 2.86 -8.32 8.15
C LEU A 216 2.43 -9.78 8.25
N GLN A 217 1.19 -10.03 8.69
CA GLN A 217 0.64 -11.38 8.80
C GLN A 217 0.52 -12.05 7.44
N ALA A 218 -0.01 -11.32 6.46
CA ALA A 218 -0.08 -11.77 5.08
C ALA A 218 1.32 -12.04 4.52
N LEU A 219 2.29 -11.16 4.79
CA LEU A 219 3.68 -11.37 4.36
C LEU A 219 4.29 -12.64 4.94
N HIS A 220 4.01 -12.92 6.23
CA HIS A 220 4.43 -14.15 6.88
C HIS A 220 3.72 -15.38 6.29
N GLN A 221 2.41 -15.29 6.02
CA GLN A 221 1.62 -16.34 5.36
C GLN A 221 2.20 -16.73 4.01
N LEU A 222 2.64 -15.75 3.24
CA LEU A 222 3.12 -15.93 1.88
C LEU A 222 4.63 -16.19 1.82
N ASN A 223 5.28 -16.34 2.98
CA ASN A 223 6.73 -16.51 3.11
C ASN A 223 7.54 -15.39 2.41
N GLY A 224 6.98 -14.18 2.31
CA GLY A 224 7.60 -13.05 1.64
C GLY A 224 8.62 -12.30 2.50
N GLY A 225 8.68 -12.60 3.81
CA GLY A 225 9.57 -11.91 4.75
C GLY A 225 11.05 -11.97 4.37
N MET A 226 11.53 -13.10 3.83
CA MET A 226 12.92 -13.23 3.38
C MET A 226 13.26 -12.30 2.20
N LEU A 227 12.32 -12.12 1.26
CA LEU A 227 12.50 -11.23 0.12
C LEU A 227 12.56 -9.77 0.58
N PHE A 228 11.66 -9.37 1.48
CA PHE A 228 11.68 -8.05 2.12
C PHE A 228 13.01 -7.78 2.80
N GLN A 229 13.46 -8.67 3.69
CA GLN A 229 14.73 -8.52 4.40
C GLN A 229 15.93 -8.44 3.44
N SER A 230 15.90 -9.21 2.34
CA SER A 230 16.93 -9.19 1.30
C SER A 230 16.99 -7.83 0.58
N LEU A 231 15.84 -7.26 0.23
CA LEU A 231 15.75 -5.94 -0.40
C LEU A 231 16.18 -4.82 0.54
N GLN A 232 15.79 -4.88 1.83
CA GLN A 232 16.25 -3.92 2.83
C GLN A 232 17.76 -3.96 3.03
N LYS A 233 18.37 -5.15 3.09
CA LYS A 233 19.84 -5.31 3.18
C LYS A 233 20.59 -4.75 1.96
N GLN A 234 19.91 -4.70 0.81
CA GLN A 234 20.46 -4.14 -0.43
C GLN A 234 20.17 -2.63 -0.58
N ASN A 235 19.54 -1.98 0.39
CA ASN A 235 19.03 -0.61 0.28
C ASN A 235 18.15 -0.46 -0.97
N LEU A 236 17.17 -1.35 -1.13
CA LEU A 236 16.19 -1.29 -2.22
C LEU A 236 14.76 -1.09 -1.72
N LEU A 237 14.50 -1.37 -0.45
CA LEU A 237 13.17 -1.25 0.14
C LEU A 237 13.24 -0.50 1.46
N TRP A 238 12.40 0.52 1.61
CA TRP A 238 12.16 1.21 2.87
C TRP A 238 10.68 1.09 3.19
N ILE A 239 10.37 0.77 4.44
CA ILE A 239 9.00 0.79 4.91
C ILE A 239 8.89 2.02 5.77
N ASN A 240 8.19 3.01 5.23
CA ASN A 240 7.86 4.19 5.99
C ASN A 240 6.86 3.80 7.09
N PHE A 241 7.07 4.35 8.26
CA PHE A 241 6.03 4.42 9.27
C PHE A 241 5.84 5.89 9.60
N THR A 242 4.66 6.38 9.28
CA THR A 242 4.41 7.80 9.37
C THR A 242 4.17 8.21 10.83
N ASN A 243 5.07 9.02 11.40
CA ASN A 243 4.81 9.73 12.66
C ASN A 243 4.10 11.06 12.32
N LYS A 244 2.78 11.01 12.09
CA LYS A 244 1.97 12.19 11.71
C LYS A 244 1.88 13.15 12.89
N ASN A 245 2.77 14.14 12.93
CA ASN A 245 2.84 15.19 13.95
C ASN A 245 3.18 14.63 15.34
N GLY A 246 4.06 15.28 16.10
CA GLY A 246 4.51 14.81 17.41
C GLY A 246 3.45 14.80 18.53
N ASN A 247 2.16 14.63 18.20
CA ASN A 247 1.10 14.42 19.18
C ASN A 247 1.25 13.04 19.84
N ASP A 248 0.65 12.88 21.02
CA ASP A 248 0.81 11.66 21.83
C ASP A 248 0.24 10.42 21.13
N TYR A 249 -0.80 10.60 20.31
CA TYR A 249 -1.34 9.54 19.45
C TYR A 249 -0.29 8.97 18.48
N SER A 250 0.40 9.81 17.71
CA SER A 250 1.40 9.35 16.76
C SER A 250 2.62 8.72 17.43
N ARG A 251 2.95 9.19 18.65
CA ARG A 251 3.98 8.54 19.48
C ARG A 251 3.56 7.13 19.89
N LEU A 252 2.35 6.97 20.41
CA LEU A 252 1.79 5.68 20.84
C LEU A 252 1.66 4.70 19.66
N LYS A 253 1.17 5.18 18.51
CA LYS A 253 1.15 4.42 17.25
C LYS A 253 2.55 3.99 16.83
N SER A 254 3.53 4.90 16.90
CA SER A 254 4.90 4.61 16.50
C SER A 254 5.58 3.57 17.40
N SER A 255 5.36 3.62 18.73
CA SER A 255 5.97 2.67 19.66
C SER A 255 5.42 1.26 19.44
N VAL A 256 4.09 1.14 19.27
CA VAL A 256 3.43 -0.10 18.91
C VAL A 256 3.98 -0.64 17.59
N THR A 257 3.96 0.17 16.53
CA THR A 257 4.40 -0.26 15.20
C THR A 257 5.86 -0.71 15.22
N GLN A 258 6.73 0.01 15.93
CA GLN A 258 8.13 -0.35 16.09
C GLN A 258 8.32 -1.67 16.84
N GLN A 259 7.56 -1.90 17.92
CA GLN A 259 7.62 -3.16 18.65
C GLN A 259 7.30 -4.34 17.73
N LEU A 260 6.20 -4.26 16.98
CA LEU A 260 5.75 -5.31 16.05
C LEU A 260 6.79 -5.63 14.98
N PHE A 261 7.36 -4.59 14.37
CA PHE A 261 8.35 -4.76 13.31
C PHE A 261 9.70 -5.25 13.84
N SER A 262 10.09 -4.85 15.06
CA SER A 262 11.34 -5.28 15.68
C SER A 262 11.40 -6.81 15.84
N GLU A 263 10.27 -7.45 16.16
CA GLU A 263 10.19 -8.91 16.26
C GLU A 263 10.30 -9.60 14.89
N SER A 264 9.82 -8.95 13.83
CA SER A 264 9.84 -9.48 12.45
C SER A 264 11.20 -9.39 11.74
N ASN A 265 12.20 -8.75 12.34
CA ASN A 265 13.48 -8.35 11.72
C ASN A 265 13.34 -7.48 10.45
N ILE A 266 12.16 -6.87 10.24
CA ILE A 266 11.94 -5.92 9.16
C ILE A 266 12.23 -4.53 9.73
N LYS A 267 13.14 -3.80 9.09
CA LYS A 267 13.53 -2.46 9.56
C LYS A 267 12.48 -1.45 9.13
N LEU A 268 12.03 -0.64 10.08
CA LEU A 268 11.21 0.53 9.80
C LEU A 268 12.10 1.76 9.63
N THR A 269 11.79 2.59 8.64
CA THR A 269 12.51 3.85 8.42
C THR A 269 11.56 5.00 8.71
N PRO A 270 11.82 5.85 9.72
CA PRO A 270 11.02 7.03 9.93
C PRO A 270 11.33 8.00 8.79
N ILE A 271 10.36 8.24 7.92
CA ILE A 271 10.48 9.27 6.89
C ILE A 271 9.50 10.39 7.26
N TYR A 272 10.04 11.61 7.39
CA TYR A 272 9.23 12.77 7.72
C TYR A 272 8.14 12.98 6.67
N ASN A 273 6.95 13.35 7.15
CA ASN A 273 5.81 13.54 6.27
C ASN A 273 6.00 14.72 5.34
N PHE A 274 5.63 14.51 4.08
CA PHE A 274 5.62 15.53 3.05
C PHE A 274 4.17 15.84 2.70
N SER A 275 3.83 17.13 2.57
CA SER A 275 2.47 17.58 2.24
C SER A 275 1.96 16.90 0.97
N ASN A 276 0.82 16.23 1.06
CA ASN A 276 0.22 15.48 -0.04
C ASN A 276 -0.01 16.35 -1.28
N VAL A 277 0.50 15.94 -2.43
CA VAL A 277 -0.04 16.43 -3.71
C VAL A 277 -0.47 15.22 -4.54
N PRO A 278 -1.78 15.06 -4.76
CA PRO A 278 -2.28 14.02 -5.64
C PRO A 278 -1.87 14.32 -7.08
N ILE A 279 -1.31 13.32 -7.76
CA ILE A 279 -1.22 13.32 -9.22
C ILE A 279 -2.55 12.70 -9.69
N SER A 280 -3.36 13.46 -10.43
CA SER A 280 -4.69 13.01 -10.88
C SER A 280 -4.63 11.90 -11.92
N ASP A 281 -3.49 11.74 -12.59
CA ASP A 281 -3.27 10.78 -13.65
C ASP A 281 -2.24 9.73 -13.20
N ASP A 282 -2.29 8.52 -13.77
CA ASP A 282 -1.23 7.53 -13.56
C ASP A 282 0.12 8.16 -13.96
N PRO A 283 1.08 8.28 -13.03
CA PRO A 283 2.39 8.86 -13.33
C PRO A 283 3.19 8.00 -14.32
N PHE A 284 2.75 6.77 -14.58
CA PHE A 284 3.40 5.85 -15.49
C PHE A 284 2.47 5.43 -16.64
N SER A 285 3.11 5.00 -17.73
CA SER A 285 2.48 4.47 -18.93
C SER A 285 3.19 3.20 -19.36
N GLN A 286 2.68 2.52 -20.39
CA GLN A 286 3.29 1.29 -20.91
C GLN A 286 4.73 1.47 -21.41
N ASP A 287 5.13 2.72 -21.70
CA ASP A 287 6.42 3.08 -22.27
C ASP A 287 7.37 3.79 -21.29
N GLY A 288 6.97 3.98 -20.02
CA GLY A 288 7.76 4.69 -19.02
C GLY A 288 6.95 5.71 -18.24
N MET A 289 7.49 6.91 -18.01
CA MET A 289 6.77 7.99 -17.35
C MET A 289 5.68 8.59 -18.26
N SER A 290 4.57 9.06 -17.69
CA SER A 290 3.53 9.78 -18.43
C SER A 290 4.01 11.19 -18.81
N SER A 291 3.52 11.74 -19.93
CA SER A 291 3.86 13.11 -20.36
C SER A 291 3.50 14.16 -19.31
N SER A 292 2.41 13.93 -18.57
CA SER A 292 1.95 14.80 -17.47
C SER A 292 3.00 14.86 -16.36
N LEU A 293 3.52 13.71 -15.94
CA LEU A 293 4.60 13.64 -14.95
C LEU A 293 5.89 14.29 -15.47
N LEU A 294 6.31 13.97 -16.71
CA LEU A 294 7.53 14.51 -17.29
C LEU A 294 7.49 16.04 -17.36
N ASN A 295 6.40 16.63 -17.86
CA ASN A 295 6.22 18.08 -17.86
C ASN A 295 6.39 18.69 -16.46
N LYS A 296 5.78 18.07 -15.44
CA LYS A 296 5.88 18.53 -14.05
C LYS A 296 7.31 18.44 -13.52
N LEU A 297 8.01 17.33 -13.77
CA LEU A 297 9.41 17.13 -13.35
C LEU A 297 10.35 18.15 -14.00
N PHE A 298 10.27 18.32 -15.32
CA PHE A 298 11.14 19.24 -16.07
C PHE A 298 10.88 20.69 -15.68
N ASN A 299 9.63 21.14 -15.64
CA ASN A 299 9.29 22.50 -15.23
C ASN A 299 9.86 22.82 -13.84
N GLN A 300 9.69 21.92 -12.88
CA GLN A 300 10.19 22.15 -11.52
C GLN A 300 11.72 22.09 -11.45
N TYR A 301 12.37 21.19 -12.18
CA TYR A 301 13.82 21.08 -12.25
C TYR A 301 14.48 22.40 -12.69
N PHE A 302 13.90 23.07 -13.70
CA PHE A 302 14.40 24.37 -14.18
C PHE A 302 14.02 25.55 -13.27
N LEU A 303 12.94 25.46 -12.50
CA LEU A 303 12.57 26.49 -11.51
C LEU A 303 13.51 26.48 -10.28
N ASP A 304 13.88 25.29 -9.78
CA ASP A 304 14.55 25.12 -8.49
C ASP A 304 16.09 25.02 -8.56
N LYS A 305 16.69 25.39 -9.70
CA LYS A 305 18.15 25.37 -9.89
C LYS A 305 18.79 24.00 -9.59
N GLN A 306 18.15 22.90 -10.00
CA GLN A 306 18.75 21.56 -10.12
C GLN A 306 19.15 20.82 -8.81
N ASN A 307 18.62 21.23 -7.64
CA ASN A 307 19.02 20.66 -6.34
C ASN A 307 17.86 20.01 -5.53
N GLY A 308 16.81 19.53 -6.18
CA GLY A 308 15.67 18.88 -5.52
C GLY A 308 15.62 17.36 -5.75
N THR A 309 15.01 16.62 -4.83
CA THR A 309 14.54 15.25 -5.07
C THR A 309 13.01 15.27 -5.17
N PHE A 310 12.48 14.69 -6.24
CA PHE A 310 11.05 14.58 -6.48
C PHE A 310 10.50 13.29 -5.91
N ILE A 311 9.36 13.34 -5.22
CA ILE A 311 8.67 12.15 -4.72
C ILE A 311 7.50 11.84 -5.65
N ILE A 312 7.52 10.66 -6.25
CA ILE A 312 6.43 10.12 -7.08
C ILE A 312 5.67 9.12 -6.22
N ARG A 313 4.42 9.44 -5.87
CA ARG A 313 3.53 8.56 -5.12
C ARG A 313 2.59 7.83 -6.05
N VAL A 314 2.41 6.54 -5.80
CA VAL A 314 1.49 5.70 -6.57
C VAL A 314 0.72 4.72 -5.69
N PRO A 315 -0.60 4.59 -5.86
CA PRO A 315 -1.36 3.55 -5.19
C PRO A 315 -1.00 2.18 -5.78
N PHE A 316 -0.70 1.22 -4.91
CA PHE A 316 -0.36 -0.16 -5.25
C PHE A 316 -1.49 -0.82 -6.06
N SER A 317 -2.73 -0.57 -5.67
CA SER A 317 -3.93 -1.15 -6.29
C SER A 317 -4.13 -0.74 -7.76
N ALA A 318 -3.68 0.46 -8.16
CA ALA A 318 -3.88 0.99 -9.51
C ALA A 318 -2.57 1.14 -10.32
N THR A 319 -1.41 1.06 -9.69
CA THR A 319 -0.13 1.27 -10.39
C THR A 319 0.24 0.10 -11.29
N ILE A 320 0.80 0.42 -12.46
CA ILE A 320 1.42 -0.57 -13.35
C ILE A 320 2.75 -1.15 -12.80
N LEU A 321 3.28 -0.63 -11.69
CA LEU A 321 4.51 -1.12 -11.06
C LEU A 321 4.40 -2.56 -10.54
N ALA A 322 3.20 -3.00 -10.18
CA ALA A 322 2.96 -4.37 -9.73
C ALA A 322 2.64 -5.32 -10.89
N ASP A 323 2.54 -4.81 -12.12
CA ASP A 323 2.28 -5.58 -13.31
C ASP A 323 3.57 -6.14 -13.91
N ASP A 324 3.70 -7.45 -14.07
CA ASP A 324 4.93 -8.07 -14.61
C ASP A 324 5.27 -7.57 -16.03
N SER A 325 4.24 -7.32 -16.86
CA SER A 325 4.42 -6.90 -18.26
C SER A 325 4.87 -5.44 -18.40
N TYR A 326 4.52 -4.59 -17.44
CA TYR A 326 4.83 -3.16 -17.48
C TYR A 326 5.95 -2.75 -16.53
N SER A 327 6.05 -3.36 -15.35
CA SER A 327 7.10 -3.09 -14.36
C SER A 327 8.50 -3.27 -14.95
N THR A 328 8.71 -4.34 -15.73
CA THR A 328 9.96 -4.59 -16.46
C THR A 328 10.31 -3.45 -17.40
N LYS A 329 9.34 -2.94 -18.17
CA LYS A 329 9.54 -1.82 -19.11
C LYS A 329 9.80 -0.51 -18.38
N LEU A 330 9.01 -0.23 -17.34
CA LEU A 330 9.15 0.98 -16.54
C LEU A 330 10.48 1.00 -15.78
N PHE A 331 10.86 -0.08 -15.11
CA PHE A 331 12.15 -0.18 -14.43
C PHE A 331 13.32 -0.09 -15.40
N SER A 332 13.22 -0.75 -16.55
CA SER A 332 14.19 -0.57 -17.64
C SER A 332 14.26 0.89 -18.09
N TYR A 333 13.12 1.59 -18.23
CA TYR A 333 13.09 3.02 -18.52
C TYR A 333 13.83 3.81 -17.43
N LEU A 334 13.51 3.60 -16.15
CA LEU A 334 14.10 4.36 -15.04
C LEU A 334 15.63 4.22 -14.97
N ILE A 335 16.19 3.04 -15.26
CA ILE A 335 17.66 2.84 -15.22
C ILE A 335 18.38 3.26 -16.51
N ASN A 336 17.66 3.32 -17.63
CA ASN A 336 18.31 3.56 -18.92
C ASN A 336 18.36 5.03 -19.29
N HIS A 337 17.81 5.97 -18.50
CA HIS A 337 17.83 7.40 -18.82
C HIS A 337 18.81 8.15 -17.91
N PRO A 338 20.01 8.54 -18.37
CA PRO A 338 21.04 9.14 -17.52
C PRO A 338 20.71 10.56 -17.02
N TRP A 339 19.65 11.17 -17.56
CA TRP A 339 19.10 12.43 -17.06
C TRP A 339 18.22 12.25 -15.83
N LEU A 340 17.89 11.00 -15.48
CA LEU A 340 17.06 10.62 -14.35
C LEU A 340 17.89 9.79 -13.37
N GLU A 341 17.74 10.05 -12.08
CA GLU A 341 18.38 9.27 -11.03
C GLU A 341 17.33 8.84 -10.00
N VAL A 342 17.13 7.53 -9.82
CA VAL A 342 16.29 7.03 -8.73
C VAL A 342 17.13 6.88 -7.48
N VAL A 343 16.81 7.66 -6.45
CA VAL A 343 17.62 7.75 -5.23
C VAL A 343 16.94 7.09 -4.05
N SER A 344 17.77 6.63 -3.11
CA SER A 344 17.30 6.12 -1.82
C SER A 344 16.96 7.26 -0.85
N PRO A 345 16.10 7.04 0.16
CA PRO A 345 15.91 7.96 1.28
C PRO A 345 17.19 8.29 2.05
N ASP A 346 18.11 7.32 2.21
CA ASP A 346 19.32 7.48 3.02
C ASP A 346 20.37 8.39 2.37
N GLU A 347 20.25 8.69 1.08
CA GLU A 347 21.12 9.62 0.34
C GLU A 347 20.72 11.10 0.51
N GLN A 348 19.74 11.40 1.38
CA GLN A 348 19.31 12.76 1.70
C GLN A 348 20.08 13.36 2.89
N ASP A 349 21.35 13.70 2.67
CA ASP A 349 22.02 14.66 3.54
C ASP A 349 21.55 16.09 3.17
N ASN A 350 20.68 16.70 3.99
CA ASN A 350 20.35 18.14 4.00
C ASN A 350 19.64 18.77 2.76
N LEU A 351 18.79 18.04 2.02
CA LEU A 351 18.10 18.60 0.85
C LEU A 351 16.71 19.18 1.18
N ASP A 352 16.47 20.40 0.69
CA ASP A 352 15.15 21.06 0.63
C ASP A 352 14.20 20.21 -0.21
N LEU A 353 13.32 19.44 0.45
CA LEU A 353 12.32 18.62 -0.23
C LEU A 353 11.14 19.48 -0.65
N ARG A 354 10.90 19.57 -1.96
CA ARG A 354 9.90 20.46 -2.56
C ARG A 354 8.88 19.65 -3.32
N ILE A 355 7.61 19.95 -3.04
CA ILE A 355 6.47 19.20 -3.53
C ILE A 355 5.76 20.08 -4.55
N ILE A 356 5.58 19.56 -5.76
CA ILE A 356 4.85 20.25 -6.83
C ILE A 356 3.37 20.20 -6.48
N GLN A 357 2.75 21.34 -6.18
CA GLN A 357 1.35 21.48 -5.71
C GLN A 357 0.34 21.69 -6.85
N GLU A 358 -0.72 20.87 -6.87
CA GLU A 358 -2.05 21.25 -7.35
C GLU A 358 -3.09 20.79 -6.32
N SER A 359 -3.92 21.72 -5.86
CA SER A 359 -4.87 21.50 -4.77
C SER A 359 -6.19 20.98 -5.30
N SER A 360 -6.48 19.70 -5.06
CA SER A 360 -7.85 19.21 -5.00
C SER A 360 -8.22 18.95 -3.54
N LYS A 361 -9.03 19.85 -3.00
CA LYS A 361 -9.67 19.74 -1.68
C LYS A 361 -10.59 18.52 -1.66
N LEU A 362 -10.20 17.49 -0.92
CA LEU A 362 -11.16 16.62 -0.25
C LEU A 362 -10.98 16.90 1.25
N THR A 363 -11.98 17.52 1.86
CA THR A 363 -12.07 17.65 3.31
C THR A 363 -12.45 16.28 3.87
N PRO A 364 -11.62 15.64 4.70
CA PRO A 364 -11.96 14.38 5.36
C PRO A 364 -13.17 14.58 6.29
N VAL A 365 -13.66 13.47 6.89
CA VAL A 365 -14.41 13.49 8.17
C VAL A 365 -13.95 14.68 9.00
N SER A 366 -14.85 15.53 9.52
CA SER A 366 -14.42 16.78 10.18
C SER A 366 -13.30 16.47 11.16
N ASP A 367 -12.11 17.04 10.92
CA ASP A 367 -10.88 16.71 11.67
C ASP A 367 -11.11 16.69 13.19
N SER A 368 -12.12 17.41 13.68
CA SER A 368 -12.61 17.39 15.05
C SER A 368 -13.00 16.01 15.61
N HIS A 369 -13.74 15.15 14.90
CA HIS A 369 -14.19 13.85 15.45
C HIS A 369 -13.03 12.88 15.60
N LEU A 370 -12.16 12.83 14.60
CA LEU A 370 -10.94 12.02 14.65
C LEU A 370 -9.97 12.54 15.72
N THR A 371 -9.86 13.86 15.88
CA THR A 371 -9.07 14.46 16.97
C THR A 371 -9.65 14.10 18.34
N GLU A 372 -10.98 14.15 18.50
CA GLU A 372 -11.65 13.75 19.74
C GLU A 372 -11.37 12.28 20.09
N LEU A 373 -11.49 11.37 19.11
CA LEU A 373 -11.17 9.96 19.31
C LEU A 373 -9.68 9.74 19.64
N GLN A 374 -8.78 10.46 18.98
CA GLN A 374 -7.34 10.43 19.29
C GLN A 374 -7.06 10.87 20.73
N ASP A 375 -7.70 11.94 21.19
CA ASP A 375 -7.57 12.45 22.55
C ASP A 375 -8.15 11.45 23.55
N ARG A 376 -9.31 10.85 23.26
CA ARG A 376 -9.92 9.80 24.09
C ARG A 376 -9.02 8.59 24.25
N ILE A 377 -8.43 8.07 23.15
CA ILE A 377 -7.48 6.94 23.21
C ILE A 377 -6.23 7.33 23.99
N SER A 378 -5.69 8.53 23.77
CA SER A 378 -4.47 8.99 24.43
C SER A 378 -4.65 9.14 25.95
N ASN A 379 -5.85 9.54 26.39
CA ASN A 379 -6.20 9.75 27.80
C ASN A 379 -6.71 8.49 28.51
N ASN A 380 -7.13 7.45 27.79
CA ASN A 380 -7.67 6.21 28.35
C ASN A 380 -6.85 5.01 27.82
N GLN A 381 -5.64 4.88 28.39
CA GLN A 381 -4.69 3.84 28.04
C GLN A 381 -4.88 2.61 28.93
N GLY A 382 -4.84 1.44 28.33
CA GLY A 382 -4.99 0.16 29.01
C GLY A 382 -4.72 -1.02 28.09
N PRO A 383 -5.06 -2.25 28.51
CA PRO A 383 -4.76 -3.46 27.75
C PRO A 383 -5.39 -3.52 26.36
N PHE A 384 -6.47 -2.78 26.11
CA PHE A 384 -7.20 -2.77 24.83
C PHE A 384 -6.87 -1.56 23.94
N THR A 385 -5.93 -0.71 24.36
CA THR A 385 -5.53 0.48 23.59
C THR A 385 -4.97 0.12 22.23
N LEU A 386 -4.21 -0.98 22.14
CA LEU A 386 -3.65 -1.45 20.88
C LEU A 386 -4.76 -1.74 19.85
N GLN A 387 -5.86 -2.36 20.27
CA GLN A 387 -6.99 -2.72 19.43
C GLN A 387 -7.75 -1.45 19.00
N ALA A 388 -7.94 -0.48 19.91
CA ALA A 388 -8.50 0.82 19.58
C ALA A 388 -7.69 1.56 18.51
N LEU A 389 -6.36 1.56 18.64
CA LEU A 389 -5.46 2.15 17.65
C LEU A 389 -5.62 1.49 16.28
N LYS A 390 -5.59 0.16 16.20
CA LYS A 390 -5.75 -0.59 14.93
C LYS A 390 -7.08 -0.27 14.24
N MET A 391 -8.17 -0.21 15.00
CA MET A 391 -9.47 0.13 14.46
C MET A 391 -9.47 1.54 13.87
N MET A 392 -8.83 2.48 14.56
CA MET A 392 -8.73 3.85 14.07
C MET A 392 -7.81 3.99 12.85
N GLU A 393 -6.72 3.21 12.78
CA GLU A 393 -5.83 3.19 11.61
C GLU A 393 -6.55 2.79 10.33
N SER A 394 -7.43 1.79 10.42
CA SER A 394 -8.22 1.31 9.28
C SER A 394 -9.12 2.41 8.68
N ALA A 395 -9.35 3.51 9.41
CA ALA A 395 -10.17 4.64 8.96
C ALA A 395 -9.42 5.70 8.17
N PHE A 396 -8.09 5.66 8.15
CA PHE A 396 -7.29 6.67 7.48
C PHE A 396 -6.85 6.28 6.07
N ASP A 397 -7.22 5.08 5.60
CA ASP A 397 -6.62 4.47 4.40
C ASP A 397 -7.36 4.77 3.08
N ASP A 398 -8.62 5.24 3.09
CA ASP A 398 -9.35 5.53 1.84
C ASP A 398 -10.08 6.88 1.87
N SER A 399 -9.87 7.70 0.83
CA SER A 399 -10.43 9.04 0.67
C SER A 399 -11.76 9.08 -0.10
N SER A 400 -12.35 7.93 -0.44
CA SER A 400 -13.65 7.90 -1.11
C SER A 400 -14.79 8.35 -0.17
N ASP A 401 -15.77 9.08 -0.70
CA ASP A 401 -16.93 9.58 0.07
C ASP A 401 -17.71 8.44 0.75
N LEU A 402 -17.75 7.24 0.15
CA LEU A 402 -18.40 6.07 0.73
C LEU A 402 -17.64 5.53 1.94
N PHE A 403 -16.31 5.51 1.88
CA PHE A 403 -15.47 5.10 3.00
C PHE A 403 -15.54 6.11 4.14
N ILE A 404 -15.64 7.41 3.85
CA ILE A 404 -15.85 8.46 4.86
C ILE A 404 -17.14 8.19 5.66
N LEU A 405 -18.26 7.88 4.98
CA LEU A 405 -19.52 7.55 5.64
C LEU A 405 -19.41 6.27 6.49
N MET A 406 -18.74 5.26 5.96
CA MET A 406 -18.52 3.99 6.65
C MET A 406 -17.66 4.17 7.92
N ASN A 407 -16.60 4.96 7.84
CA ASN A 407 -15.72 5.29 8.97
C ASN A 407 -16.51 5.92 10.10
N GLN A 408 -17.46 6.81 9.80
CA GLN A 408 -18.31 7.44 10.81
C GLN A 408 -19.17 6.41 11.56
N GLN A 409 -19.63 5.34 10.90
CA GLN A 409 -20.45 4.30 11.54
C GLN A 409 -19.61 3.37 12.42
N TYR A 410 -18.39 3.03 12.01
CA TYR A 410 -17.59 2.03 12.73
C TYR A 410 -16.65 2.62 13.77
N LEU A 411 -16.09 3.82 13.56
CA LEU A 411 -15.11 4.41 14.49
C LEU A 411 -15.64 4.62 15.90
N ASN A 412 -16.94 4.83 16.02
CA ASN A 412 -17.64 4.97 17.28
C ASN A 412 -17.49 3.73 18.19
N GLN A 413 -17.31 2.54 17.61
CA GLN A 413 -17.04 1.30 18.34
C GLN A 413 -15.67 1.30 19.07
N ILE A 414 -14.80 2.28 18.81
CA ILE A 414 -13.62 2.53 19.66
C ILE A 414 -14.02 2.70 21.12
N GLY A 415 -15.22 3.27 21.38
CA GLY A 415 -15.80 3.38 22.71
C GLY A 415 -15.80 2.06 23.48
N TYR A 416 -16.01 0.92 22.80
CA TYR A 416 -15.99 -0.40 23.44
C TYR A 416 -14.65 -0.74 24.07
N PHE A 417 -13.54 -0.43 23.40
CA PHE A 417 -12.19 -0.66 23.93
C PHE A 417 -11.86 0.30 25.08
N LEU A 418 -12.32 1.55 24.98
CA LEU A 418 -12.11 2.55 26.03
C LEU A 418 -12.87 2.20 27.31
N GLU A 419 -14.11 1.71 27.19
CA GLU A 419 -14.87 1.23 28.33
C GLU A 419 -14.24 -0.03 28.94
N ALA A 420 -13.73 -0.94 28.11
CA ALA A 420 -13.00 -2.12 28.58
C ALA A 420 -11.69 -1.78 29.31
N ASN A 421 -11.01 -0.69 28.91
CA ASN A 421 -9.84 -0.19 29.63
C ASN A 421 -10.22 0.34 31.01
N LEU A 422 -11.34 1.07 31.15
CA LEU A 422 -11.85 1.51 32.46
C LEU A 422 -12.16 0.33 33.38
N TRP A 423 -12.77 -0.72 32.84
CA TRP A 423 -12.96 -1.97 33.58
C TRP A 423 -11.64 -2.63 33.97
N ALA A 424 -10.62 -2.60 33.09
CA ALA A 424 -9.32 -3.18 33.40
C ALA A 424 -8.56 -2.43 34.50
N GLU A 425 -8.79 -1.12 34.64
CA GLU A 425 -8.25 -0.30 35.72
C GLU A 425 -8.91 -0.62 37.07
N GLU A 426 -10.23 -0.85 37.07
CA GLU A 426 -11.00 -1.17 38.27
C GLU A 426 -11.92 -2.37 38.04
N LEU A 427 -11.45 -3.56 38.44
CA LEU A 427 -12.12 -4.85 38.27
C LEU A 427 -13.37 -4.99 39.17
N GLN A 428 -14.38 -4.15 38.96
CA GLN A 428 -15.60 -4.11 39.76
C GLN A 428 -16.79 -4.77 39.03
N PRO A 429 -17.71 -5.41 39.77
CA PRO A 429 -18.98 -5.82 39.23
C PRO A 429 -19.80 -4.62 38.73
N VAL A 430 -20.25 -4.68 37.47
CA VAL A 430 -21.11 -3.66 36.86
C VAL A 430 -22.24 -4.34 36.12
N SER A 431 -23.47 -3.85 36.32
CA SER A 431 -24.63 -4.25 35.52
C SER A 431 -25.54 -3.04 35.33
N THR A 432 -25.47 -2.39 34.18
CA THR A 432 -26.25 -1.18 33.85
C THR A 432 -26.60 -1.12 32.37
N CYS A 433 -27.61 -0.33 31.99
CA CYS A 433 -28.04 -0.08 30.59
C CYS A 433 -28.27 1.41 30.33
N THR A 434 -27.40 2.27 30.86
CA THR A 434 -27.60 3.72 30.92
C THR A 434 -26.47 4.53 30.28
N ARG A 435 -25.55 3.87 29.56
CA ARG A 435 -24.37 4.52 28.98
C ARG A 435 -24.44 4.36 27.47
N ASP A 436 -24.20 5.45 26.78
CA ASP A 436 -24.01 5.52 25.33
C ASP A 436 -22.50 5.50 25.08
N ILE A 437 -21.96 4.30 24.87
CA ILE A 437 -20.54 3.97 24.79
C ILE A 437 -20.00 4.33 23.41
N ASP A 438 -20.76 4.02 22.36
CA ASP A 438 -20.37 4.29 20.97
C ASP A 438 -20.88 5.64 20.45
N GLN A 439 -21.63 6.42 21.25
CA GLN A 439 -22.09 7.78 20.92
C GLN A 439 -23.09 7.84 19.77
N ASP A 440 -23.86 6.77 19.53
CA ASP A 440 -24.93 6.75 18.54
C ASP A 440 -26.30 7.24 19.10
N ARG A 441 -26.33 7.60 20.40
CA ARG A 441 -27.50 8.06 21.19
C ARG A 441 -28.43 6.94 21.64
N VAL A 442 -28.06 5.69 21.43
CA VAL A 442 -28.63 4.52 22.08
C VAL A 442 -27.79 4.21 23.32
N ASN A 443 -28.40 3.60 24.33
CA ASN A 443 -27.64 3.16 25.50
C ASN A 443 -27.35 1.67 25.37
N GLU A 444 -26.10 1.30 25.63
CA GLU A 444 -25.68 -0.09 25.73
C GLU A 444 -25.79 -0.58 27.17
N CYS A 445 -25.93 -1.89 27.29
CA CYS A 445 -25.82 -2.57 28.56
C CYS A 445 -24.38 -3.05 28.80
N ILE A 446 -23.88 -2.82 30.01
CA ILE A 446 -22.61 -3.36 30.50
C ILE A 446 -22.92 -4.46 31.49
N LEU A 447 -22.22 -5.59 31.36
CA LEU A 447 -22.23 -6.67 32.35
C LEU A 447 -20.78 -7.09 32.63
N ALA A 448 -20.29 -6.86 33.84
CA ALA A 448 -18.89 -7.08 34.21
C ALA A 448 -18.73 -7.64 35.63
N ASN A 449 -17.63 -8.36 35.86
CA ASN A 449 -17.13 -8.80 37.17
C ASN A 449 -15.59 -8.76 37.16
N GLU A 450 -14.93 -9.36 38.16
CA GLU A 450 -13.46 -9.35 38.26
C GLU A 450 -12.72 -10.08 37.10
N SER A 451 -13.44 -10.94 36.37
CA SER A 451 -12.85 -11.85 35.36
C SER A 451 -13.38 -11.62 33.94
N ASN A 452 -14.56 -11.05 33.77
CA ASN A 452 -15.25 -10.95 32.48
C ASN A 452 -15.95 -9.61 32.34
N PHE A 453 -15.96 -9.08 31.12
CA PHE A 453 -16.58 -7.81 30.75
C PHE A 453 -17.30 -7.96 29.42
N LEU A 454 -18.55 -7.50 29.35
CA LEU A 454 -19.38 -7.52 28.15
C LEU A 454 -20.02 -6.16 27.93
N ILE A 455 -20.08 -5.77 26.66
CA ILE A 455 -20.96 -4.73 26.15
C ILE A 455 -22.05 -5.41 25.35
N ILE A 456 -23.29 -4.99 25.55
CA ILE A 456 -24.49 -5.59 24.97
C ILE A 456 -25.30 -4.48 24.33
N GLU A 457 -25.61 -4.67 23.07
CA GLU A 457 -26.37 -3.76 22.22
C GLU A 457 -27.83 -4.20 22.20
N LEU A 458 -28.73 -3.26 22.48
CA LEU A 458 -30.16 -3.53 22.45
C LEU A 458 -30.67 -3.69 21.01
N ASP A 459 -30.01 -3.03 20.07
CA ASP A 459 -30.29 -3.17 18.64
C ASP A 459 -29.73 -4.50 18.14
N GLY A 460 -30.63 -5.41 17.77
CA GLY A 460 -30.34 -6.81 17.43
C GLY A 460 -30.05 -7.71 18.64
N GLY A 461 -30.08 -7.18 19.87
CA GLY A 461 -29.86 -7.93 21.11
C GLY A 461 -28.56 -8.73 21.08
N ARG A 462 -27.46 -8.07 20.72
CA ARG A 462 -26.16 -8.67 20.36
C ARG A 462 -25.06 -8.28 21.35
N ILE A 463 -23.95 -9.02 21.33
CA ILE A 463 -22.76 -8.72 22.13
C ILE A 463 -21.65 -8.26 21.16
N PRO A 464 -21.48 -6.95 20.91
CA PRO A 464 -20.43 -6.45 20.01
C PRO A 464 -19.02 -6.63 20.55
N PHE A 465 -18.87 -6.71 21.88
CA PHE A 465 -17.57 -6.81 22.53
C PHE A 465 -17.65 -7.59 23.84
N ALA A 466 -16.69 -8.48 24.03
CA ALA A 466 -16.46 -9.12 25.32
C ALA A 466 -14.97 -9.32 25.56
N ALA A 467 -14.53 -9.19 26.81
CA ALA A 467 -13.16 -9.36 27.23
C ALA A 467 -13.09 -10.18 28.53
N THR A 468 -11.91 -10.74 28.80
CA THR A 468 -11.63 -11.45 30.04
C THR A 468 -10.28 -11.07 30.61
N HIS A 469 -10.18 -11.17 31.94
CA HIS A 469 -8.97 -11.04 32.71
C HIS A 469 -8.65 -12.41 33.33
N GLN A 470 -7.51 -12.98 32.94
CA GLN A 470 -7.09 -14.30 33.38
C GLN A 470 -5.58 -14.30 33.64
N ASN A 471 -5.17 -14.77 34.82
CA ASN A 471 -3.76 -14.92 35.19
C ASN A 471 -2.94 -13.63 35.01
N GLY A 472 -3.54 -12.46 35.25
CA GLY A 472 -2.88 -11.16 35.07
C GLY A 472 -2.86 -10.64 33.62
N ASN A 473 -3.43 -11.39 32.67
CA ASN A 473 -3.54 -10.99 31.27
C ASN A 473 -4.97 -10.61 30.92
N TYR A 474 -5.10 -9.62 30.05
CA TYR A 474 -6.38 -9.17 29.50
C TYR A 474 -6.40 -9.46 28.01
N PHE A 475 -7.50 -10.02 27.50
CA PHE A 475 -7.66 -10.23 26.07
C PHE A 475 -9.12 -10.18 25.64
N ALA A 476 -9.34 -9.75 24.40
CA ALA A 476 -10.66 -9.72 23.79
C ALA A 476 -11.10 -11.14 23.41
N LEU A 477 -12.36 -11.44 23.66
CA LEU A 477 -13.03 -12.70 23.36
C LEU A 477 -13.92 -12.58 22.13
N ILE A 478 -14.82 -11.61 22.17
CA ILE A 478 -15.83 -11.33 21.14
C ILE A 478 -15.58 -9.93 20.62
N GLY A 479 -15.71 -9.76 19.32
CA GLY A 479 -15.58 -8.48 18.65
C GLY A 479 -16.37 -8.46 17.36
N THR A 480 -16.72 -7.28 16.89
CA THR A 480 -17.31 -7.10 15.56
C THR A 480 -16.28 -7.40 14.48
N SER A 481 -16.74 -7.61 13.25
CA SER A 481 -15.81 -7.82 12.16
C SER A 481 -15.10 -6.52 11.77
N SER A 482 -15.78 -5.38 11.93
CA SER A 482 -15.24 -4.03 11.72
C SER A 482 -14.13 -3.64 12.69
N GLN A 483 -14.06 -4.24 13.89
CA GLN A 483 -12.93 -4.06 14.81
C GLN A 483 -11.60 -4.59 14.25
N ILE A 484 -11.64 -5.47 13.24
CA ILE A 484 -10.46 -6.03 12.57
C ILE A 484 -10.21 -5.33 11.23
N ALA A 485 -11.25 -5.26 10.39
CA ALA A 485 -11.23 -4.60 9.08
C ALA A 485 -12.68 -4.33 8.68
N TYR A 486 -12.97 -3.30 7.90
CA TYR A 486 -14.33 -3.05 7.41
C TYR A 486 -14.34 -2.67 5.93
N GLY A 487 -15.53 -2.73 5.31
CA GLY A 487 -15.70 -2.48 3.88
C GLY A 487 -15.09 -3.57 3.01
N LEU A 488 -15.23 -4.83 3.42
CA LEU A 488 -14.75 -5.97 2.62
C LEU A 488 -15.85 -6.53 1.72
N GLY A 489 -17.11 -6.22 2.00
CA GLY A 489 -18.21 -6.49 1.07
C GLY A 489 -18.11 -5.65 -0.21
N PRO A 490 -18.74 -6.08 -1.31
CA PRO A 490 -18.78 -5.29 -2.54
C PRO A 490 -19.42 -3.92 -2.29
N PRO A 491 -18.76 -2.79 -2.63
CA PRO A 491 -19.33 -1.46 -2.40
C PRO A 491 -20.69 -1.23 -3.06
N SER A 492 -21.00 -1.95 -4.14
CA SER A 492 -22.31 -1.91 -4.81
C SER A 492 -23.46 -2.50 -3.98
N GLU A 493 -23.13 -3.29 -2.95
CA GLU A 493 -24.10 -3.90 -2.03
C GLU A 493 -24.25 -3.11 -0.73
N TRP A 494 -23.41 -2.08 -0.52
CA TRP A 494 -23.46 -1.29 0.70
C TRP A 494 -24.72 -0.45 0.78
N ASN A 495 -25.35 -0.45 1.96
CA ASN A 495 -26.51 0.41 2.24
C ASN A 495 -26.12 1.50 3.25
N THR A 496 -25.89 2.71 2.75
CA THR A 496 -25.42 3.83 3.57
C THR A 496 -26.41 4.29 4.65
N THR A 497 -27.65 3.81 4.60
CA THR A 497 -28.69 4.12 5.59
C THR A 497 -28.83 3.09 6.69
N SER A 498 -28.09 1.97 6.63
CA SER A 498 -28.21 0.84 7.55
C SER A 498 -27.28 0.91 8.77
N GLY A 499 -26.65 2.05 9.03
CA GLY A 499 -25.75 2.24 10.17
C GLY A 499 -24.56 1.27 10.13
N ILE A 500 -24.30 0.57 11.24
CA ILE A 500 -23.26 -0.47 11.32
C ILE A 500 -23.48 -1.65 10.36
N PHE A 501 -24.70 -1.83 9.84
CA PHE A 501 -25.05 -2.84 8.85
C PHE A 501 -24.90 -2.34 7.41
N MET A 502 -24.17 -1.23 7.20
CA MET A 502 -23.88 -0.70 5.88
C MET A 502 -23.24 -1.75 4.98
N ASP A 503 -22.21 -2.45 5.47
CA ASP A 503 -21.62 -3.61 4.80
C ASP A 503 -22.46 -4.87 5.12
N PRO A 504 -23.10 -5.53 4.14
CA PRO A 504 -23.88 -6.75 4.38
C PRO A 504 -23.02 -7.93 4.86
N GLN A 505 -21.69 -7.85 4.73
CA GLN A 505 -20.75 -8.84 5.29
C GLN A 505 -20.26 -8.49 6.69
N GLU A 506 -20.76 -7.42 7.31
CA GLU A 506 -20.45 -7.08 8.69
C GLU A 506 -21.01 -8.14 9.64
N ILE A 507 -20.19 -8.57 10.60
CA ILE A 507 -20.64 -9.43 11.69
C ILE A 507 -20.69 -8.55 12.94
N PRO A 508 -21.88 -8.08 13.33
CA PRO A 508 -22.04 -6.97 14.27
C PRO A 508 -21.75 -7.38 15.72
N GLY A 509 -21.50 -8.66 16.00
CA GLY A 509 -21.30 -9.17 17.36
C GLY A 509 -21.84 -10.59 17.52
N ALA A 510 -21.68 -11.15 18.72
CA ALA A 510 -22.22 -12.46 19.03
C ALA A 510 -23.73 -12.41 19.21
N ILE A 511 -24.38 -13.54 18.94
CA ILE A 511 -25.82 -13.82 19.17
C ILE A 511 -26.78 -12.84 18.50
N SER A 512 -26.37 -12.15 17.44
CA SER A 512 -27.25 -11.35 16.59
C SER A 512 -28.26 -12.24 15.86
N ASP A 513 -29.51 -11.77 15.72
CA ASP A 513 -30.54 -12.54 15.02
C ASP A 513 -30.36 -12.45 13.49
N SER A 514 -30.12 -13.60 12.85
CA SER A 514 -29.79 -13.66 11.42
C SER A 514 -30.94 -13.23 10.48
N GLN A 515 -32.18 -13.17 10.98
CA GLN A 515 -33.36 -12.85 10.17
C GLN A 515 -33.85 -11.40 10.36
N ASP A 516 -33.52 -10.77 11.48
CA ASP A 516 -33.93 -9.39 11.78
C ASP A 516 -32.84 -8.69 12.60
N LEU A 517 -31.83 -8.20 11.87
CA LEU A 517 -30.68 -7.50 12.44
C LEU A 517 -31.07 -6.19 13.14
N PHE A 518 -32.28 -5.67 12.90
CA PHE A 518 -32.80 -4.41 13.46
C PHE A 518 -33.87 -4.62 14.54
N SER A 519 -34.04 -5.86 15.02
CA SER A 519 -34.99 -6.12 16.09
C SER A 519 -34.53 -5.45 17.39
N ASN A 520 -35.34 -4.51 17.90
CA ASN A 520 -35.03 -3.85 19.16
C ASN A 520 -35.32 -4.78 20.34
N TYR A 521 -34.42 -4.80 21.31
CA TYR A 521 -34.58 -5.54 22.56
C TYR A 521 -34.81 -4.62 23.75
N SER A 522 -35.61 -5.10 24.69
CA SER A 522 -35.70 -4.53 26.04
C SER A 522 -34.84 -5.33 27.00
N ALA A 523 -34.08 -4.64 27.84
CA ALA A 523 -33.25 -5.26 28.87
C ALA A 523 -33.92 -5.22 30.24
N LYS A 524 -33.81 -6.32 30.98
CA LYS A 524 -34.21 -6.46 32.37
C LYS A 524 -33.07 -7.09 33.16
N GLN A 525 -32.55 -6.35 34.13
CA GLN A 525 -31.57 -6.88 35.08
C GLN A 525 -32.23 -7.96 35.95
N LEU A 526 -31.64 -9.15 36.00
CA LEU A 526 -32.09 -10.25 36.85
C LEU A 526 -31.29 -10.33 38.14
N SER A 527 -29.99 -9.99 38.08
CA SER A 527 -29.07 -9.90 39.22
C SER A 527 -27.87 -9.01 38.85
N GLU A 528 -26.88 -8.89 39.74
CA GLU A 528 -25.62 -8.17 39.44
C GLU A 528 -24.79 -8.84 38.33
N SER A 529 -24.98 -10.14 38.09
CA SER A 529 -24.23 -10.93 37.11
C SER A 529 -25.09 -11.49 35.99
N SER A 530 -26.35 -11.04 35.86
CA SER A 530 -27.24 -11.54 34.82
C SER A 530 -28.25 -10.54 34.28
N LEU A 531 -28.39 -10.53 32.95
CA LEU A 531 -29.28 -9.68 32.17
C LEU A 531 -30.19 -10.54 31.29
N GLN A 532 -31.47 -10.17 31.21
CA GLN A 532 -32.41 -10.73 30.25
C GLN A 532 -32.74 -9.69 29.17
N LEU A 533 -32.59 -10.08 27.90
CA LEU A 533 -33.06 -9.34 26.74
C LEU A 533 -34.33 -9.99 26.22
N THR A 534 -35.34 -9.19 25.88
CA THR A 534 -36.59 -9.65 25.25
C THR A 534 -36.86 -8.85 23.98
N SER A 535 -37.04 -9.52 22.85
CA SER A 535 -37.32 -8.89 21.55
C SER A 535 -38.64 -8.11 21.60
N ALA A 536 -38.79 -7.11 20.74
CA ALA A 536 -39.99 -6.27 20.68
C ALA A 536 -41.30 -7.07 20.45
N ASP A 537 -41.22 -8.20 19.73
CA ASP A 537 -42.35 -9.12 19.49
C ASP A 537 -42.56 -10.15 20.62
N GLY A 538 -41.64 -10.23 21.58
CA GLY A 538 -41.64 -11.20 22.68
C GLY A 538 -41.30 -12.64 22.29
N ASN A 539 -40.96 -12.90 21.01
CA ASN A 539 -40.72 -14.25 20.51
C ASN A 539 -39.32 -14.79 20.86
N THR A 540 -38.37 -13.89 21.13
CA THR A 540 -37.00 -14.24 21.48
C THR A 540 -36.63 -13.66 22.84
N THR A 541 -36.10 -14.50 23.72
CA THR A 541 -35.53 -14.12 25.01
C THR A 541 -34.09 -14.60 25.09
N LYS A 542 -33.16 -13.71 25.44
CA LYS A 542 -31.74 -14.03 25.64
C LYS A 542 -31.40 -13.76 27.10
N ILE A 543 -30.86 -14.74 27.81
CA ILE A 543 -30.38 -14.57 29.20
C ILE A 543 -28.88 -14.71 29.17
N ILE A 544 -28.19 -13.66 29.60
CA ILE A 544 -26.74 -13.59 29.64
C ILE A 544 -26.34 -13.58 31.12
N THR A 545 -25.41 -14.45 31.49
CA THR A 545 -24.90 -14.59 32.85
C THR A 545 -23.39 -14.66 32.84
N ILE A 546 -22.74 -13.90 33.71
CA ILE A 546 -21.27 -13.93 33.88
C ILE A 546 -20.90 -14.56 35.22
N SER A 547 -19.73 -15.21 35.24
CA SER A 547 -19.12 -15.82 36.43
C SER A 547 -17.60 -15.68 36.34
N ASP A 548 -16.86 -16.19 37.32
CA ASP A 548 -15.39 -16.24 37.24
C ASP A 548 -14.87 -17.29 36.24
N GLN A 549 -15.75 -18.20 35.80
CA GLN A 549 -15.41 -19.26 34.85
C GLN A 549 -15.61 -18.83 33.39
N GLY A 550 -16.40 -17.77 33.16
CA GLY A 550 -16.73 -17.27 31.83
C GLY A 550 -18.18 -16.82 31.70
N ILE A 551 -18.70 -16.92 30.48
CA ILE A 551 -19.98 -16.35 30.04
C ILE A 551 -20.94 -17.49 29.68
N GLN A 552 -22.14 -17.46 30.24
CA GLN A 552 -23.24 -18.35 29.87
C GLN A 552 -24.33 -17.55 29.16
N ILE A 553 -24.80 -18.07 28.02
CA ILE A 553 -25.88 -17.47 27.24
C ILE A 553 -26.96 -18.52 27.01
N THR A 554 -28.20 -18.19 27.35
CA THR A 554 -29.38 -18.99 27.05
C THR A 554 -30.27 -18.22 26.07
N VAL A 555 -30.48 -18.76 24.88
CA VAL A 555 -31.39 -18.18 23.88
C VAL A 555 -32.64 -19.05 23.78
N LYS A 556 -33.80 -18.44 23.97
CA LYS A 556 -35.10 -19.06 23.75
C LYS A 556 -35.78 -18.34 22.61
N SER A 557 -36.09 -19.04 21.52
CA SER A 557 -36.80 -18.45 20.39
C SER A 557 -37.86 -19.40 19.85
N ALA A 558 -39.01 -18.85 19.46
CA ALA A 558 -40.05 -19.61 18.78
C ALA A 558 -39.64 -20.05 17.37
N VAL A 559 -38.71 -19.33 16.74
CA VAL A 559 -38.23 -19.58 15.37
C VAL A 559 -36.78 -20.04 15.42
N PRO A 560 -36.44 -21.24 14.90
CA PRO A 560 -35.05 -21.67 14.77
C PRO A 560 -34.27 -20.70 13.89
N SER A 561 -33.13 -20.21 14.37
CA SER A 561 -32.21 -19.33 13.64
C SER A 561 -30.76 -19.77 13.84
N ALA A 562 -29.89 -19.45 12.89
CA ALA A 562 -28.45 -19.63 13.10
C ALA A 562 -27.93 -18.46 13.91
N LEU A 563 -27.16 -18.74 14.97
CA LEU A 563 -26.42 -17.72 15.71
C LEU A 563 -24.94 -17.78 15.35
N THR A 564 -24.36 -16.61 15.21
CA THR A 564 -22.92 -16.43 15.00
C THR A 564 -22.28 -15.88 16.27
N ILE A 565 -21.09 -16.37 16.59
CA ILE A 565 -20.24 -15.83 17.66
C ILE A 565 -18.89 -15.49 17.01
N PRO A 566 -18.64 -14.21 16.70
CA PRO A 566 -17.36 -13.75 16.18
C PRO A 566 -16.34 -13.68 17.30
N VAL A 567 -15.29 -14.49 17.20
CA VAL A 567 -14.21 -14.56 18.17
C VAL A 567 -12.96 -13.93 17.57
N ILE A 568 -12.51 -12.84 18.20
CA ILE A 568 -11.32 -12.06 17.82
C ILE A 568 -10.12 -12.39 18.72
N PHE A 569 -10.08 -13.64 19.20
CA PHE A 569 -9.26 -14.08 20.33
C PHE A 569 -7.77 -13.73 20.21
N SER A 570 -7.27 -13.04 21.23
CA SER A 570 -5.85 -12.70 21.47
C SER A 570 -5.17 -12.08 20.23
N PRO A 571 -5.62 -10.91 19.76
CA PRO A 571 -5.04 -10.28 18.57
C PRO A 571 -3.58 -9.86 18.76
N GLU A 572 -3.12 -9.73 20.02
CA GLU A 572 -1.72 -9.59 20.40
C GLU A 572 -0.88 -10.82 20.04
N CYS A 573 -1.41 -12.03 20.13
CA CYS A 573 -0.64 -13.22 19.72
C CYS A 573 -0.23 -13.19 18.25
N MET A 574 -1.08 -12.60 17.41
CA MET A 574 -0.83 -12.53 15.98
C MET A 574 0.26 -11.53 15.60
N THR A 575 0.89 -10.88 16.58
CA THR A 575 2.03 -9.99 16.37
C THR A 575 3.37 -10.70 16.47
N HIS A 576 3.41 -11.89 17.05
CA HIS A 576 4.64 -12.64 17.23
C HIS A 576 5.11 -13.32 15.93
N PRO A 577 6.42 -13.40 15.68
CA PRO A 577 6.97 -14.21 14.59
C PRO A 577 6.53 -15.66 14.75
N GLY A 578 6.03 -16.28 13.68
CA GLY A 578 5.49 -17.63 13.78
C GLY A 578 4.18 -17.75 14.55
N TRP A 579 3.45 -16.65 14.77
CA TRP A 579 2.14 -16.64 15.43
C TRP A 579 1.16 -17.75 15.02
N PRO A 580 1.06 -18.21 13.75
CA PRO A 580 0.10 -19.24 13.38
C PRO A 580 0.37 -20.57 14.10
N TYR A 581 1.62 -20.81 14.50
CA TYR A 581 2.02 -21.98 15.28
C TYR A 581 1.75 -21.81 16.79
N LEU A 582 1.55 -20.58 17.24
CA LEU A 582 1.13 -20.27 18.62
C LEU A 582 -0.37 -20.53 18.81
N PHE A 583 -1.15 -20.40 17.73
CA PHE A 583 -2.57 -20.72 17.74
C PHE A 583 -2.82 -22.21 17.60
N GLN A 584 -3.64 -22.75 18.48
CA GLN A 584 -4.14 -24.11 18.41
C GLN A 584 -5.67 -24.08 18.46
N MET A 585 -6.28 -24.67 17.44
CA MET A 585 -7.73 -24.90 17.40
C MET A 585 -8.01 -26.39 17.52
N TYR A 586 -8.84 -26.75 18.49
CA TYR A 586 -9.34 -28.11 18.66
C TYR A 586 -10.86 -28.10 18.64
N GLN A 587 -11.47 -28.85 17.72
CA GLN A 587 -12.91 -29.00 17.61
C GLN A 587 -13.32 -30.43 17.95
N ASN A 588 -14.29 -30.59 18.85
CA ASN A 588 -14.95 -31.86 19.10
C ASN A 588 -16.43 -31.75 18.75
N VAL A 589 -16.77 -32.25 17.56
CA VAL A 589 -18.15 -32.25 17.05
C VAL A 589 -19.08 -33.06 17.95
N SER A 590 -18.60 -34.16 18.54
CA SER A 590 -19.44 -35.04 19.40
C SER A 590 -19.77 -34.41 20.75
N GLN A 591 -18.90 -33.53 21.25
CA GLN A 591 -19.08 -32.84 22.54
C GLN A 591 -19.48 -31.37 22.33
N SER A 592 -19.79 -30.98 21.09
CA SER A 592 -20.24 -29.64 20.70
C SER A 592 -19.39 -28.52 21.31
N TYR A 593 -18.07 -28.69 21.30
CA TYR A 593 -17.16 -27.64 21.78
C TYR A 593 -15.97 -27.41 20.87
N ILE A 594 -15.48 -26.19 20.91
CA ILE A 594 -14.26 -25.74 20.27
C ILE A 594 -13.38 -25.06 21.31
N ARG A 595 -12.09 -25.40 21.29
CA ARG A 595 -11.06 -24.81 22.12
C ARG A 595 -10.10 -24.03 21.22
N LEU A 596 -9.93 -22.75 21.51
CA LEU A 596 -8.87 -21.93 20.93
C LEU A 596 -7.84 -21.67 22.03
N GLN A 597 -6.58 -21.84 21.70
CA GLN A 597 -5.46 -21.55 22.58
C GLN A 597 -4.45 -20.71 21.81
N CYS A 598 -3.94 -19.69 22.48
CA CYS A 598 -2.72 -19.02 22.06
C CYS A 598 -1.82 -18.86 23.28
N GLU A 599 -0.64 -19.46 23.22
CA GLU A 599 0.28 -19.54 24.35
C GLU A 599 -0.42 -20.03 25.64
N HIS A 600 -0.56 -19.15 26.63
CA HIS A 600 -1.20 -19.41 27.93
C HIS A 600 -2.68 -19.06 27.96
N ASN A 601 -3.17 -18.28 26.99
CA ASN A 601 -4.56 -17.89 26.88
C ASN A 601 -5.36 -19.05 26.28
N VAL A 602 -6.45 -19.44 26.92
CA VAL A 602 -7.28 -20.55 26.45
C VAL A 602 -8.74 -20.17 26.57
N ILE A 603 -9.49 -20.36 25.50
CA ILE A 603 -10.95 -20.24 25.50
C ILE A 603 -11.55 -21.55 25.04
N ARG A 604 -12.67 -21.93 25.65
CA ARG A 604 -13.49 -23.05 25.21
C ARG A 604 -14.91 -22.56 25.03
N LEU A 605 -15.41 -22.64 23.80
CA LEU A 605 -16.80 -22.44 23.48
C LEU A 605 -17.48 -23.80 23.43
N GLN A 606 -18.55 -23.97 24.21
CA GLN A 606 -19.34 -25.19 24.27
C GLN A 606 -20.82 -24.84 24.11
N ALA A 607 -21.57 -25.65 23.37
CA ALA A 607 -23.01 -25.49 23.25
C ALA A 607 -23.75 -26.82 23.41
N ASN A 608 -25.04 -26.75 23.72
CA ASN A 608 -25.92 -27.92 23.72
C ASN A 608 -26.39 -28.34 22.31
N GLN A 609 -25.93 -27.65 21.26
CA GLN A 609 -26.16 -27.94 19.84
C GLN A 609 -24.83 -28.06 19.10
N PRO A 610 -24.77 -28.75 17.95
CA PRO A 610 -23.55 -28.84 17.15
C PRO A 610 -22.98 -27.45 16.81
N VAL A 611 -21.68 -27.30 17.00
CA VAL A 611 -20.95 -26.05 16.72
C VAL A 611 -20.10 -26.26 15.48
N HIS A 612 -20.28 -25.40 14.49
CA HIS A 612 -19.42 -25.28 13.32
C HIS A 612 -18.51 -24.06 13.46
N SER A 613 -17.31 -24.10 12.91
CA SER A 613 -16.40 -22.95 12.85
C SER A 613 -16.02 -22.62 11.42
N ILE A 614 -15.83 -21.33 11.17
CA ILE A 614 -15.13 -20.79 10.01
C ILE A 614 -13.96 -19.98 10.56
N SER A 615 -12.73 -20.46 10.41
CA SER A 615 -11.57 -19.81 10.97
C SER A 615 -10.55 -19.45 9.88
N PHE A 616 -10.03 -18.23 9.92
CA PHE A 616 -8.90 -17.81 9.09
C PHE A 616 -7.67 -18.73 9.27
N LEU A 617 -7.52 -19.39 10.43
CA LEU A 617 -6.42 -20.32 10.71
C LEU A 617 -6.42 -21.53 9.76
N GLU A 618 -7.60 -21.98 9.32
CA GLU A 618 -7.72 -23.11 8.39
C GLU A 618 -7.14 -22.75 7.01
N ALA A 619 -7.31 -21.49 6.57
CA ALA A 619 -6.71 -20.99 5.34
C ALA A 619 -5.18 -20.90 5.45
N TYR A 620 -4.67 -20.56 6.64
CA TYR A 620 -3.24 -20.44 6.89
C TYR A 620 -2.53 -21.81 6.86
N LEU A 621 -3.10 -22.82 7.53
CA LEU A 621 -2.52 -24.17 7.59
C LEU A 621 -2.59 -24.93 6.26
N GLY A 622 -3.51 -24.54 5.37
CA GLY A 622 -3.72 -25.16 4.07
C GLY A 622 -2.63 -24.91 3.01
N GLN A 623 -1.57 -24.14 3.33
CA GLN A 623 -0.40 -23.79 2.51
C GLN A 623 -0.60 -23.98 1.00
N GLN A 624 -1.10 -22.95 0.30
CA GLN A 624 -1.15 -22.95 -1.16
C GLN A 624 0.07 -22.20 -1.73
N PRO A 625 0.79 -22.77 -2.72
CA PRO A 625 2.04 -22.20 -3.24
C PRO A 625 1.84 -20.97 -4.16
N GLY A 626 0.63 -20.43 -4.27
CA GLY A 626 0.32 -19.25 -5.08
C GLY A 626 -1.18 -19.08 -5.28
N GLU A 627 -1.58 -17.94 -5.84
CA GLU A 627 -2.97 -17.70 -6.22
C GLU A 627 -3.27 -18.49 -7.51
N ASN A 628 -4.35 -19.28 -7.48
CA ASN A 628 -4.96 -19.86 -8.67
C ASN A 628 -6.35 -19.25 -8.88
N PRO A 629 -6.54 -18.46 -9.94
CA PRO A 629 -7.79 -17.73 -10.16
C PRO A 629 -8.90 -18.64 -10.71
N ASN A 630 -8.56 -19.85 -11.15
CA ASN A 630 -9.50 -20.84 -11.67
C ASN A 630 -10.10 -21.73 -10.58
N ILE A 631 -9.74 -21.50 -9.31
CA ILE A 631 -10.23 -22.27 -8.18
C ILE A 631 -11.14 -21.39 -7.33
N SER A 632 -12.31 -21.91 -6.99
CA SER A 632 -13.15 -21.31 -5.95
C SER A 632 -12.53 -21.62 -4.59
N TYR A 633 -12.25 -20.56 -3.81
CA TYR A 633 -11.69 -20.72 -2.48
C TYR A 633 -12.79 -21.02 -1.45
N PRO A 634 -12.53 -21.85 -0.44
CA PRO A 634 -13.43 -22.03 0.69
C PRO A 634 -13.68 -20.73 1.48
N LEU A 635 -14.80 -20.67 2.22
CA LEU A 635 -15.20 -19.50 3.01
C LEU A 635 -14.11 -19.01 3.97
N MET A 636 -13.28 -19.90 4.52
CA MET A 636 -12.19 -19.52 5.43
C MET A 636 -11.16 -18.57 4.80
N PHE A 637 -11.03 -18.54 3.48
CA PHE A 637 -10.12 -17.62 2.79
C PHE A 637 -10.67 -16.18 2.70
N TYR A 638 -11.99 -16.03 2.80
CA TYR A 638 -12.68 -14.74 2.84
C TYR A 638 -12.84 -14.22 4.27
N GLN A 639 -12.45 -15.03 5.26
CA GLN A 639 -12.51 -14.65 6.66
C GLN A 639 -11.47 -13.57 6.96
N LYS A 640 -11.88 -12.54 7.72
CA LYS A 640 -10.96 -11.50 8.20
C LYS A 640 -9.83 -12.11 9.02
N THR A 641 -8.59 -11.70 8.77
CA THR A 641 -7.42 -12.22 9.49
C THR A 641 -7.55 -11.89 10.98
N GLY A 642 -7.52 -12.90 11.85
CA GLY A 642 -7.77 -12.75 13.29
C GLY A 642 -9.20 -13.04 13.73
N LEU A 643 -10.12 -13.31 12.81
CA LEU A 643 -11.51 -13.61 13.13
C LEU A 643 -11.82 -15.10 12.96
N THR A 644 -12.39 -15.72 13.98
CA THR A 644 -13.01 -17.04 13.90
C THR A 644 -14.50 -16.92 14.17
N GLN A 645 -15.34 -17.39 13.26
CA GLN A 645 -16.78 -17.43 13.46
C GLN A 645 -17.19 -18.79 13.98
N PHE A 646 -17.98 -18.81 15.05
CA PHE A 646 -18.69 -20.01 15.48
C PHE A 646 -20.16 -19.90 15.09
N ILE A 647 -20.65 -20.89 14.35
CA ILE A 647 -22.03 -20.94 13.86
C ILE A 647 -22.74 -22.08 14.57
N ILE A 648 -23.84 -21.74 15.23
CA ILE A 648 -24.62 -22.67 16.04
C ILE A 648 -26.08 -22.59 15.56
N GLN A 649 -26.66 -23.74 15.22
CA GLN A 649 -28.07 -23.79 14.86
C GLN A 649 -28.91 -23.73 16.14
N ALA A 650 -29.68 -22.66 16.33
CA ALA A 650 -30.54 -22.54 17.49
C ALA A 650 -31.78 -23.42 17.34
N HIS A 651 -31.99 -24.29 18.33
CA HIS A 651 -33.26 -24.93 18.62
C HIS A 651 -34.04 -24.08 19.64
N PRO A 652 -35.32 -24.40 19.98
CA PRO A 652 -36.16 -23.53 20.79
C PRO A 652 -35.54 -23.08 22.13
N VAL A 653 -34.58 -23.85 22.64
CA VAL A 653 -33.68 -23.47 23.72
C VAL A 653 -32.24 -23.82 23.33
N LEU A 654 -31.39 -22.81 23.24
CA LEU A 654 -29.96 -22.94 23.02
C LEU A 654 -29.19 -22.48 24.26
N GLU A 655 -28.22 -23.28 24.69
CA GLU A 655 -27.30 -22.93 25.77
C GLU A 655 -25.88 -22.89 25.23
N ILE A 656 -25.17 -21.80 25.50
CA ILE A 656 -23.79 -21.55 25.09
C ILE A 656 -22.99 -21.20 26.34
N TYR A 657 -21.79 -21.78 26.44
CA TYR A 657 -20.82 -21.54 27.49
C TYR A 657 -19.50 -21.12 26.84
N ILE A 658 -19.03 -19.92 27.15
CA ILE A 658 -17.71 -19.41 26.77
C ILE A 658 -16.84 -19.46 28.03
N ILE A 659 -16.04 -20.51 28.16
CA ILE A 659 -15.22 -20.80 29.33
C ILE A 659 -13.83 -20.23 29.10
N THR A 660 -13.39 -19.36 30.00
CA THR A 660 -12.07 -18.71 29.93
C THR A 660 -11.07 -19.33 30.90
N ASN A 661 -11.53 -19.97 31.98
CA ASN A 661 -10.65 -20.57 32.98
C ASN A 661 -10.52 -22.09 32.81
N GLN A 662 -9.36 -22.58 32.37
CA GLN A 662 -9.12 -24.02 32.09
C GLN A 662 -8.15 -24.70 33.07
N TYR A 663 -7.54 -23.96 33.99
CA TYR A 663 -6.50 -24.47 34.90
C TYR A 663 -7.02 -24.83 36.30
N LYS A 664 -8.34 -24.90 36.50
CA LYS A 664 -8.97 -25.40 37.72
C LYS A 664 -9.89 -26.57 37.46
#